data_AF-A0A7X6ZQU4-F1
#
_entry.id   AF-A0A7X6ZQU4-F1
#
_cell.length_a   1.000
_cell.length_b   1.000
_cell.length_c   1.000
_cell.angle_alpha   90.00
_cell.angle_beta   90.00
_cell.angle_gamma   90.00
#
_symmetry.space_group_name_H-M   'P 1'
#
loop_
_entity.id
_entity.type
_entity.pdbx_description
1 polymer ?
#
loop_
_entity_poly.entity_id
_entity_poly.type
_entity_poly.pdbx_seq_one_letter_code
_entity_poly.pdbx_strand_id
1 'polypeptide(L)'
;MKKHILNTTLIASLLLIVLSPILSAREIIKADNSDELHVGSSWVGGVAPGPEDIAVWDGEYSNRTYDLGEDVEWYGIDIRSEDPGGNLIFRAGNKITLGAGGIKSAPKRTTTFNISIDIDTDQTWEILQNTFITQGDFSLNGYTLTLLGGGTKQFKTKPQGPGTIIADAGGFKLSNGGSLASDVDVIVRNGGNFSVDKDVVSPTQNVLVNSLTLMGGRPVGITSSSKSDVEIINQNAINVCRNGQPRLSIYQQGKFHTTFWSDSLNMEPDSGSFVITGNQLGLFPADVMTNSVNVIFNNPPELSSTEGATGTTTLGVLRGVTANYDNSEYGIGLVTYDEDKGIRLLDFDTEYTHTLVDGENDGNNVRLANIGSAPFYEYITNIVDEIEVVVTNLVYESQTLTNYLTAPVTSVNSLSLDVSGPNGNAGVYLAGDEGAVLRLNSGILFCRTTGLSRPVADEDLMLINIPLDFDGKQGFILNALTAGMSNGSGPALQLNVSPVNDGGEGIVFAGNGSSYLQWPAPTMFTGPVIVNSGWFRITGGAGNGGIIPTRLIMYGGSVQNHGNRIADDADIEIHGGTLSQKGGATNSGSGAHETFRNLFMTGGSYSCGASGTSSGATKLDNAYMSGGSWGITRGHTVTVEEDIFLSGSAQINLSGGDNSNYRASLVMNNGTITITNSSEDVEWIPIHLGGLNYENRIPPRIIFRTSEPAVVFVGNPANTNAAVISTAEGLVNARMELNGTQVFDIGEGPAKVDLLIMADFVDDGVNEGTLVKEGTGTMELAGSILISGSTSVNEGEIRLTGSMISPVEVATGAVLGGSGTISNSVEFVQGSAFRV
;
A
#
# COMPACT_ATOMS: atom_id res chain seq x y z
N MET A 1 39.10 10.89 -4.38
CA MET A 1 39.83 9.91 -3.56
C MET A 1 40.26 10.53 -2.24
N LYS A 2 39.36 10.57 -1.24
CA LYS A 2 39.67 10.85 0.16
C LYS A 2 39.23 9.61 0.94
N LYS A 3 40.22 8.84 1.39
CA LYS A 3 40.05 7.62 2.19
C LYS A 3 39.60 8.05 3.59
N HIS A 4 38.34 7.82 3.92
CA HIS A 4 37.88 7.92 5.31
C HIS A 4 38.32 6.66 6.05
N ILE A 5 39.32 6.83 6.91
CA ILE A 5 39.72 5.87 7.92
C ILE A 5 38.70 6.01 9.07
N LEU A 6 37.78 5.05 9.21
CA LEU A 6 36.98 4.92 10.43
C LEU A 6 37.72 4.02 11.42
N ASN A 7 37.93 4.58 12.62
CA ASN A 7 38.58 3.95 13.75
C ASN A 7 37.82 2.72 14.26
N THR A 8 38.51 1.59 14.23
CA THR A 8 38.18 0.33 14.88
C THR A 8 38.47 0.44 16.39
N THR A 9 37.50 0.89 17.19
CA THR A 9 37.54 0.73 18.67
C THR A 9 36.14 0.90 19.26
N LEU A 10 35.31 -0.15 19.21
CA LEU A 10 34.25 -0.42 20.20
C LEU A 10 33.73 -1.88 20.07
N ILE A 11 34.53 -2.86 20.48
CA ILE A 11 34.03 -4.23 20.74
C ILE A 11 34.48 -4.60 22.15
N ALA A 12 33.54 -4.50 23.11
CA ALA A 12 33.42 -5.33 24.31
C ALA A 12 32.28 -4.79 25.20
N SER A 13 31.05 -4.74 24.69
CA SER A 13 29.87 -4.82 25.56
C SER A 13 29.41 -6.26 25.55
N LEU A 14 29.72 -6.95 26.65
CA LEU A 14 29.29 -8.31 26.96
C LEU A 14 27.76 -8.34 27.00
N LEU A 15 27.13 -8.73 25.90
CA LEU A 15 25.69 -9.00 25.80
C LEU A 15 25.42 -10.29 26.59
N LEU A 16 25.08 -10.16 27.87
CA LEU A 16 24.57 -11.26 28.69
C LEU A 16 23.14 -11.54 28.22
N ILE A 17 23.00 -12.38 27.20
CA ILE A 17 21.71 -12.93 26.78
C ILE A 17 21.23 -13.83 27.92
N VAL A 18 20.35 -13.30 28.76
CA VAL A 18 19.55 -14.11 29.66
C VAL A 18 18.59 -14.89 28.76
N LEU A 19 18.90 -16.16 28.49
CA LEU A 19 17.95 -17.11 27.89
C LEU A 19 16.82 -17.32 28.90
N SER A 20 15.87 -16.40 28.93
CA SER A 20 14.56 -16.63 29.54
C SER A 20 13.91 -17.76 28.72
N PRO A 21 13.52 -18.89 29.32
CA PRO A 21 12.76 -19.89 28.59
C PRO A 21 11.52 -19.21 28.01
N ILE A 22 11.31 -19.37 26.70
CA ILE A 22 10.07 -18.97 26.05
C ILE A 22 9.00 -19.93 26.58
N LEU A 23 8.39 -19.56 27.70
CA LEU A 23 7.25 -20.27 28.26
C LEU A 23 6.11 -20.12 27.23
N SER A 24 5.88 -21.19 26.46
CA SER A 24 4.70 -21.26 25.61
C SER A 24 3.47 -21.37 26.51
N ALA A 25 2.52 -20.47 26.32
CA ALA A 25 1.29 -20.46 27.08
C ALA A 25 0.57 -21.79 26.91
N ARG A 26 0.22 -22.43 28.02
CA ARG A 26 -0.44 -23.74 27.97
C ARG A 26 -1.90 -23.53 27.55
N GLU A 27 -2.33 -24.31 26.58
CA GLU A 27 -3.74 -24.33 26.17
C GLU A 27 -4.57 -25.20 27.12
N ILE A 28 -5.69 -24.64 27.60
CA ILE A 28 -6.63 -25.33 28.46
C ILE A 28 -8.01 -25.32 27.78
N ILE A 29 -8.45 -26.52 27.39
CA ILE A 29 -9.65 -26.72 26.58
C ILE A 29 -10.90 -26.70 27.47
N LYS A 30 -11.92 -25.96 27.05
CA LYS A 30 -13.22 -25.94 27.71
C LYS A 30 -13.87 -27.34 27.66
N ALA A 31 -14.34 -27.84 28.80
CA ALA A 31 -15.14 -29.07 28.85
C ALA A 31 -16.61 -28.78 28.44
N ASP A 32 -17.30 -29.75 27.84
CA ASP A 32 -18.72 -29.61 27.48
C ASP A 32 -19.65 -29.75 28.71
N ASN A 33 -19.77 -28.66 29.46
CA ASN A 33 -20.61 -28.55 30.65
C ASN A 33 -21.05 -27.09 30.86
N SER A 34 -21.82 -26.85 31.92
CA SER A 34 -22.32 -25.52 32.29
C SER A 34 -21.64 -24.91 33.52
N ASP A 35 -20.49 -25.44 33.92
CA ASP A 35 -19.78 -24.99 35.12
C ASP A 35 -19.17 -23.60 34.90
N GLU A 36 -19.03 -22.83 35.99
CA GLU A 36 -18.43 -21.49 35.99
C GLU A 36 -16.96 -21.53 35.55
N LEU A 37 -16.50 -20.53 34.81
CA LEU A 37 -15.21 -20.61 34.12
C LEU A 37 -13.99 -20.54 35.06
N HIS A 38 -14.14 -20.11 36.30
CA HIS A 38 -13.04 -20.11 37.27
C HIS A 38 -12.78 -21.48 37.93
N VAL A 39 -13.74 -22.40 37.90
CA VAL A 39 -13.56 -23.72 38.54
C VAL A 39 -12.91 -24.71 37.60
N GLY A 40 -12.00 -25.54 38.14
CA GLY A 40 -11.30 -26.55 37.35
C GLY A 40 -12.21 -27.55 36.64
N SER A 41 -13.41 -27.84 37.18
CA SER A 41 -14.38 -28.74 36.53
C SER A 41 -14.95 -28.20 35.21
N SER A 42 -14.84 -26.89 34.95
CA SER A 42 -15.26 -26.28 33.68
C SER A 42 -14.31 -26.63 32.51
N TRP A 43 -13.15 -27.22 32.81
CA TRP A 43 -12.06 -27.42 31.86
C TRP A 43 -11.63 -28.88 31.78
N VAL A 44 -11.19 -29.29 30.59
CA VAL A 44 -10.64 -30.61 30.35
C VAL A 44 -9.37 -30.78 31.19
N GLY A 45 -9.31 -31.84 31.98
CA GLY A 45 -8.18 -32.09 32.90
C GLY A 45 -8.34 -31.49 34.30
N GLY A 46 -9.43 -30.79 34.59
CA GLY A 46 -9.77 -30.36 35.95
C GLY A 46 -8.99 -29.15 36.47
N VAL A 47 -8.37 -28.36 35.58
CA VAL A 47 -7.55 -27.18 35.91
C VAL A 47 -8.09 -25.99 35.13
N ALA A 48 -8.40 -24.89 35.83
CA ALA A 48 -8.82 -23.65 35.18
C ALA A 48 -7.61 -22.86 34.63
N PRO A 49 -7.76 -22.09 33.54
CA PRO A 49 -6.72 -21.22 33.01
C PRO A 49 -6.34 -20.12 34.01
N GLY A 50 -5.04 -19.91 34.15
CA GLY A 50 -4.44 -18.76 34.85
C GLY A 50 -3.76 -17.78 33.89
N PRO A 51 -2.98 -16.82 34.41
CA PRO A 51 -2.41 -15.70 33.65
C PRO A 51 -1.44 -16.10 32.53
N GLU A 52 -0.91 -17.32 32.57
CA GLU A 52 0.01 -17.89 31.58
C GLU A 52 -0.68 -18.89 30.64
N ASP A 53 -1.99 -19.11 30.78
CA ASP A 53 -2.74 -20.10 30.02
C ASP A 53 -3.67 -19.45 28.97
N ILE A 54 -3.87 -20.15 27.86
CA ILE A 54 -4.88 -19.79 26.84
C ILE A 54 -6.14 -20.61 27.09
N ALA A 55 -7.26 -19.94 27.28
CA ALA A 55 -8.58 -20.54 27.35
C ALA A 55 -9.08 -20.90 25.94
N VAL A 56 -9.27 -22.20 25.66
CA VAL A 56 -9.58 -22.69 24.31
C VAL A 56 -11.00 -23.25 24.19
N TRP A 57 -11.73 -22.82 23.16
CA TRP A 57 -13.00 -23.39 22.69
C TRP A 57 -12.79 -24.02 21.31
N ASP A 58 -12.64 -25.33 21.24
CA ASP A 58 -12.28 -26.08 20.02
C ASP A 58 -13.35 -27.07 19.53
N GLY A 59 -14.49 -27.17 20.24
CA GLY A 59 -15.56 -28.14 19.93
C GLY A 59 -16.95 -27.55 19.66
N GLU A 60 -17.90 -28.45 19.40
CA GLU A 60 -19.33 -28.15 19.51
C GLU A 60 -19.78 -28.35 20.96
N TYR A 61 -20.19 -27.27 21.62
CA TYR A 61 -20.63 -27.31 23.02
C TYR A 61 -22.16 -27.30 23.10
N SER A 62 -22.69 -28.14 23.99
CA SER A 62 -24.11 -28.21 24.31
C SER A 62 -24.58 -26.96 25.05
N ASN A 63 -23.76 -26.47 25.99
CA ASN A 63 -23.92 -25.16 26.60
C ASN A 63 -23.10 -24.10 25.85
N ARG A 64 -23.63 -22.88 25.76
CA ARG A 64 -22.97 -21.75 25.07
C ARG A 64 -23.09 -20.44 25.81
N THR A 65 -23.57 -20.50 27.04
CA THR A 65 -23.69 -19.35 27.91
C THR A 65 -22.99 -19.66 29.21
N TYR A 66 -21.98 -18.87 29.54
CA TYR A 66 -21.06 -19.14 30.64
C TYR A 66 -21.02 -17.95 31.60
N ASP A 67 -20.89 -18.25 32.88
CA ASP A 67 -20.58 -17.30 33.94
C ASP A 67 -19.11 -17.45 34.31
N LEU A 68 -18.41 -16.34 34.63
CA LEU A 68 -17.03 -16.44 35.14
C LEU A 68 -16.99 -17.04 36.55
N GLY A 69 -17.94 -16.67 37.41
CA GLY A 69 -18.03 -17.06 38.83
C GLY A 69 -17.16 -16.20 39.76
N GLU A 70 -15.94 -15.84 39.36
CA GLU A 70 -15.10 -14.81 40.00
C GLU A 70 -14.33 -13.98 38.97
N ASP A 71 -13.53 -13.00 39.41
CA ASP A 71 -12.59 -12.28 38.54
C ASP A 71 -11.43 -13.21 38.16
N VAL A 72 -11.08 -13.26 36.87
CA VAL A 72 -10.06 -14.17 36.35
C VAL A 72 -9.00 -13.44 35.53
N GLU A 73 -7.80 -14.00 35.46
CA GLU A 73 -6.67 -13.49 34.68
C GLU A 73 -6.20 -14.60 33.75
N TRP A 74 -6.21 -14.37 32.43
CA TRP A 74 -5.81 -15.35 31.41
C TRP A 74 -4.77 -14.76 30.47
N TYR A 75 -3.87 -15.59 29.93
CA TYR A 75 -2.94 -15.13 28.90
C TYR A 75 -3.67 -14.72 27.62
N GLY A 76 -4.70 -15.49 27.25
CA GLY A 76 -5.52 -15.20 26.07
C GLY A 76 -6.72 -16.13 25.92
N ILE A 77 -7.51 -15.88 24.88
CA ILE A 77 -8.70 -16.66 24.51
C ILE A 77 -8.56 -17.11 23.06
N ASP A 78 -8.83 -18.38 22.78
CA ASP A 78 -8.85 -18.92 21.42
C ASP A 78 -10.14 -19.70 21.15
N ILE A 79 -10.96 -19.20 20.23
CA ILE A 79 -12.21 -19.82 19.80
C ILE A 79 -12.00 -20.34 18.37
N ARG A 80 -11.66 -21.63 18.27
CA ARG A 80 -11.19 -22.28 17.03
C ARG A 80 -12.30 -22.87 16.17
N SER A 81 -13.38 -23.34 16.81
CA SER A 81 -14.42 -24.09 16.10
C SER A 81 -15.02 -23.25 14.96
N GLU A 82 -14.93 -23.74 13.71
CA GLU A 82 -15.46 -23.04 12.54
C GLU A 82 -16.99 -22.82 12.61
N ASP A 83 -17.70 -23.68 13.36
CA ASP A 83 -19.10 -23.51 13.71
C ASP A 83 -19.43 -24.20 15.07
N PRO A 84 -19.39 -23.49 16.22
CA PRO A 84 -19.76 -24.07 17.51
C PRO A 84 -21.26 -24.42 17.63
N GLY A 85 -22.03 -24.29 16.53
CA GLY A 85 -23.44 -24.59 16.40
C GLY A 85 -24.37 -23.48 16.93
N GLY A 86 -23.83 -22.34 17.39
CA GLY A 86 -24.56 -21.21 17.97
C GLY A 86 -23.68 -20.03 18.40
N ASN A 87 -24.29 -18.98 18.95
CA ASN A 87 -23.56 -17.85 19.52
C ASN A 87 -22.97 -18.24 20.88
N LEU A 88 -21.74 -17.79 21.15
CA LEU A 88 -21.10 -17.93 22.45
C LEU A 88 -21.36 -16.68 23.30
N ILE A 89 -21.79 -16.84 24.55
CA ILE A 89 -22.17 -15.73 25.43
C ILE A 89 -21.48 -15.88 26.80
N PHE A 90 -20.81 -14.82 27.25
CA PHE A 90 -20.32 -14.67 28.62
C PHE A 90 -21.26 -13.71 29.35
N ARG A 91 -21.87 -14.14 30.46
CA ARG A 91 -22.84 -13.35 31.23
C ARG A 91 -22.14 -12.28 32.07
N ALA A 92 -22.83 -11.17 32.32
CA ALA A 92 -22.30 -10.09 33.13
C ALA A 92 -22.09 -10.52 34.59
N GLY A 93 -21.14 -9.89 35.28
CA GLY A 93 -20.94 -10.07 36.72
C GLY A 93 -19.52 -9.77 37.17
N ASN A 94 -18.54 -10.50 36.62
CA ASN A 94 -17.13 -10.40 36.98
C ASN A 94 -16.27 -9.90 35.81
N LYS A 95 -14.99 -9.70 36.10
CA LYS A 95 -13.99 -9.16 35.19
C LYS A 95 -13.04 -10.26 34.70
N ILE A 96 -12.60 -10.12 33.45
CA ILE A 96 -11.43 -10.83 32.94
C ILE A 96 -10.29 -9.83 32.68
N THR A 97 -9.09 -10.16 33.12
CA THR A 97 -7.86 -9.49 32.70
C THR A 97 -7.14 -10.38 31.70
N LEU A 98 -6.83 -9.83 30.52
CA LEU A 98 -6.15 -10.54 29.44
C LEU A 98 -4.67 -10.12 29.37
N GLY A 99 -3.80 -11.12 29.15
CA GLY A 99 -2.39 -10.98 28.81
C GLY A 99 -2.11 -10.83 27.32
N ALA A 100 -0.84 -10.99 26.91
CA ALA A 100 -0.38 -10.74 25.54
C ALA A 100 -1.00 -11.67 24.48
N GLY A 101 -1.61 -12.79 24.90
CA GLY A 101 -2.27 -13.74 24.00
C GLY A 101 -3.53 -13.20 23.34
N GLY A 102 -4.17 -12.17 23.91
CA GLY A 102 -5.32 -11.49 23.31
C GLY A 102 -6.52 -12.40 23.06
N ILE A 103 -7.24 -12.15 21.96
CA ILE A 103 -8.42 -12.94 21.56
C ILE A 103 -8.27 -13.39 20.10
N LYS A 104 -8.31 -14.70 19.87
CA LYS A 104 -8.43 -15.28 18.53
C LYS A 104 -9.81 -15.90 18.37
N SER A 105 -10.46 -15.62 17.24
CA SER A 105 -11.81 -16.07 16.98
C SER A 105 -12.00 -16.38 15.49
N ALA A 106 -12.09 -17.67 15.18
CA ALA A 106 -12.39 -18.19 13.84
C ALA A 106 -13.86 -18.56 13.52
N PRO A 107 -14.84 -18.65 14.44
CA PRO A 107 -16.19 -19.12 14.09
C PRO A 107 -16.87 -18.17 13.10
N LYS A 108 -17.87 -18.65 12.36
CA LYS A 108 -18.72 -17.81 11.49
C LYS A 108 -19.85 -17.08 12.23
N ARG A 109 -19.88 -17.13 13.57
CA ARG A 109 -21.02 -16.69 14.41
C ARG A 109 -20.61 -15.70 15.50
N THR A 110 -21.61 -15.06 16.09
CA THR A 110 -21.42 -14.00 17.07
C THR A 110 -20.90 -14.52 18.41
N THR A 111 -19.85 -13.89 18.92
CA THR A 111 -19.34 -14.08 20.28
C THR A 111 -19.66 -12.82 21.09
N THR A 112 -20.30 -12.96 22.25
CA THR A 112 -20.73 -11.83 23.09
C THR A 112 -20.15 -11.93 24.49
N PHE A 113 -19.42 -10.89 24.91
CA PHE A 113 -18.85 -10.72 26.22
C PHE A 113 -19.64 -9.65 26.97
N ASN A 114 -20.48 -10.06 27.92
CA ASN A 114 -21.15 -9.11 28.82
C ASN A 114 -20.37 -8.88 30.12
N ILE A 115 -19.21 -9.55 30.26
CA ILE A 115 -18.24 -9.36 31.34
C ILE A 115 -17.38 -8.12 31.12
N SER A 116 -16.80 -7.60 32.20
CA SER A 116 -15.80 -6.54 32.08
C SER A 116 -14.46 -7.12 31.60
N ILE A 117 -13.73 -6.39 30.77
CA ILE A 117 -12.44 -6.80 30.20
C ILE A 117 -11.40 -5.71 30.49
N ASP A 118 -10.31 -6.10 31.12
CA ASP A 118 -9.09 -5.29 31.22
C ASP A 118 -8.01 -5.93 30.34
N ILE A 119 -7.25 -5.12 29.59
CA ILE A 119 -5.98 -5.56 29.02
C ILE A 119 -4.83 -5.07 29.92
N ASP A 120 -3.80 -5.89 30.12
CA ASP A 120 -2.64 -5.57 30.98
C ASP A 120 -1.32 -5.40 30.23
N THR A 121 -1.38 -5.49 28.90
CA THR A 121 -0.26 -5.37 27.96
C THR A 121 -0.80 -5.04 26.56
N ASP A 122 0.07 -4.70 25.63
CA ASP A 122 -0.28 -4.59 24.21
C ASP A 122 -0.77 -5.93 23.68
N GLN A 123 -1.90 -5.92 22.97
CA GLN A 123 -2.57 -7.13 22.49
C GLN A 123 -2.99 -7.03 21.03
N THR A 124 -3.11 -8.20 20.42
CA THR A 124 -3.74 -8.37 19.11
C THR A 124 -4.97 -9.27 19.23
N TRP A 125 -6.10 -8.80 18.70
CA TRP A 125 -7.33 -9.57 18.60
C TRP A 125 -7.61 -9.91 17.15
N GLU A 126 -7.57 -11.20 16.81
CA GLU A 126 -7.76 -11.71 15.47
C GLU A 126 -9.18 -12.30 15.31
N ILE A 127 -10.07 -11.52 14.69
CA ILE A 127 -11.49 -11.88 14.49
C ILE A 127 -11.72 -12.04 12.98
N LEU A 128 -11.71 -13.28 12.50
CA LEU A 128 -11.57 -13.56 11.07
C LEU A 128 -12.81 -13.19 10.24
N GLN A 129 -13.98 -13.73 10.57
CA GLN A 129 -15.22 -13.55 9.79
C GLN A 129 -16.46 -13.24 10.63
N ASN A 130 -16.39 -13.35 11.95
CA ASN A 130 -17.53 -13.15 12.85
C ASN A 130 -17.71 -11.72 13.35
N THR A 131 -18.82 -11.54 14.08
CA THR A 131 -19.03 -10.40 14.97
C THR A 131 -18.61 -10.77 16.40
N PHE A 132 -17.61 -10.08 16.93
CA PHE A 132 -17.28 -10.07 18.36
C PHE A 132 -17.98 -8.87 19.01
N ILE A 133 -18.68 -9.07 20.12
CA ILE A 133 -19.40 -8.01 20.83
C ILE A 133 -18.92 -7.94 22.28
N THR A 134 -18.47 -6.78 22.74
CA THR A 134 -18.26 -6.50 24.17
C THR A 134 -19.32 -5.53 24.69
N GLN A 135 -19.90 -5.86 25.85
CA GLN A 135 -20.97 -5.12 26.52
C GLN A 135 -20.72 -4.91 28.02
N GLY A 136 -19.69 -5.50 28.62
CA GLY A 136 -19.23 -5.11 29.96
C GLY A 136 -18.22 -3.97 29.88
N ASP A 137 -17.74 -3.48 31.03
CA ASP A 137 -16.74 -2.41 31.04
C ASP A 137 -15.48 -2.86 30.29
N PHE A 138 -14.85 -1.96 29.54
CA PHE A 138 -13.65 -2.27 28.78
C PHE A 138 -12.56 -1.26 29.13
N SER A 139 -11.42 -1.71 29.64
CA SER A 139 -10.29 -0.84 29.99
C SER A 139 -9.04 -1.16 29.16
N LEU A 140 -8.43 -0.13 28.57
CA LEU A 140 -7.17 -0.21 27.86
C LEU A 140 -5.94 -0.13 28.77
N ASN A 141 -6.07 0.44 29.98
CA ASN A 141 -4.99 0.56 30.98
C ASN A 141 -3.66 1.15 30.48
N GLY A 142 -3.66 1.96 29.42
CA GLY A 142 -2.46 2.55 28.81
C GLY A 142 -1.89 1.77 27.63
N TYR A 143 -2.50 0.65 27.25
CA TYR A 143 -1.96 -0.28 26.24
C TYR A 143 -2.61 -0.13 24.87
N THR A 144 -1.97 -0.76 23.88
CA THR A 144 -2.42 -0.83 22.49
C THR A 144 -3.24 -2.09 22.24
N LEU A 145 -4.43 -1.92 21.67
CA LEU A 145 -5.27 -3.01 21.16
C LEU A 145 -5.29 -2.99 19.64
N THR A 146 -4.67 -3.98 19.00
CA THR A 146 -4.74 -4.17 17.54
C THR A 146 -5.86 -5.13 17.16
N LEU A 147 -6.77 -4.69 16.30
CA LEU A 147 -7.93 -5.45 15.83
C LEU A 147 -7.69 -5.96 14.41
N LEU A 148 -7.37 -7.25 14.25
CA LEU A 148 -7.10 -7.93 12.99
C LEU A 148 -8.27 -8.79 12.49
N GLY A 149 -8.23 -9.17 11.21
CA GLY A 149 -9.19 -10.07 10.57
C GLY A 149 -10.42 -9.35 10.00
N GLY A 150 -11.12 -10.00 9.07
CA GLY A 150 -12.25 -9.41 8.32
C GLY A 150 -13.55 -9.25 9.10
N GLY A 151 -13.65 -9.79 10.32
CA GLY A 151 -14.82 -9.72 11.19
C GLY A 151 -15.08 -8.33 11.78
N THR A 152 -16.27 -8.17 12.38
CA THR A 152 -16.69 -6.95 13.08
C THR A 152 -16.43 -7.06 14.59
N LYS A 153 -15.79 -6.06 15.19
CA LYS A 153 -15.54 -5.93 16.62
C LYS A 153 -16.41 -4.78 17.14
N GLN A 154 -17.51 -5.14 17.79
CA GLN A 154 -18.54 -4.21 18.24
C GLN A 154 -18.44 -3.94 19.74
N PHE A 155 -18.19 -2.70 20.11
CA PHE A 155 -18.14 -2.25 21.50
C PHE A 155 -19.46 -1.54 21.80
N LYS A 156 -20.23 -2.11 22.71
CA LYS A 156 -21.50 -1.53 23.19
C LYS A 156 -21.32 -0.68 24.45
N THR A 157 -20.19 -0.86 25.13
CA THR A 157 -19.75 -0.03 26.25
C THR A 157 -18.69 0.95 25.81
N LYS A 158 -18.28 1.81 26.74
CA LYS A 158 -17.24 2.80 26.52
C LYS A 158 -15.87 2.20 26.88
N PRO A 159 -14.94 1.96 25.92
CA PRO A 159 -13.54 1.79 26.24
C PRO A 159 -13.01 2.93 27.11
N GLN A 160 -12.34 2.59 28.21
CA GLN A 160 -11.83 3.52 29.23
C GLN A 160 -10.32 3.40 29.40
N GLY A 161 -9.74 4.43 29.99
CA GLY A 161 -8.30 4.53 30.25
C GLY A 161 -7.52 4.96 29.01
N PRO A 162 -6.30 5.48 29.22
CA PRO A 162 -5.43 5.87 28.11
C PRO A 162 -5.10 4.64 27.26
N GLY A 163 -4.74 4.83 26.01
CA GLY A 163 -4.29 3.76 25.13
C GLY A 163 -4.67 3.99 23.68
N THR A 164 -4.38 3.00 22.83
CA THR A 164 -4.61 3.10 21.40
C THR A 164 -5.39 1.89 20.90
N ILE A 165 -6.43 2.12 20.11
CA ILE A 165 -7.13 1.07 19.36
C ILE A 165 -6.73 1.18 17.89
N ILE A 166 -6.15 0.11 17.34
CA ILE A 166 -5.77 0.03 15.94
C ILE A 166 -6.77 -0.88 15.21
N ALA A 167 -7.59 -0.33 14.33
CA ALA A 167 -8.46 -1.09 13.41
C ALA A 167 -7.67 -1.45 12.14
N ASP A 168 -7.13 -2.67 12.11
CA ASP A 168 -6.20 -3.16 11.09
C ASP A 168 -6.86 -4.32 10.30
N ALA A 169 -7.75 -3.94 9.39
CA ALA A 169 -8.76 -4.78 8.71
C ALA A 169 -10.06 -5.09 9.49
N GLY A 170 -11.11 -5.41 8.73
CA GLY A 170 -12.46 -5.66 9.26
C GLY A 170 -13.14 -4.37 9.76
N GLY A 171 -14.13 -4.52 10.65
CA GLY A 171 -14.87 -3.40 11.20
C GLY A 171 -14.66 -3.25 12.71
N PHE A 172 -14.30 -2.07 13.20
CA PHE A 172 -14.42 -1.64 14.58
C PHE A 172 -15.66 -0.77 14.71
N LYS A 173 -16.63 -1.19 15.53
CA LYS A 173 -17.95 -0.56 15.63
C LYS A 173 -18.26 -0.13 17.06
N LEU A 174 -18.58 1.13 17.30
CA LEU A 174 -19.20 1.59 18.54
C LEU A 174 -20.72 1.59 18.38
N SER A 175 -21.46 1.09 19.37
CA SER A 175 -22.93 1.08 19.28
C SER A 175 -23.67 1.05 20.61
N ASN A 176 -25.00 1.18 20.59
CA ASN A 176 -25.86 1.06 21.77
C ASN A 176 -25.40 1.92 22.99
N GLY A 177 -24.97 3.16 22.73
CA GLY A 177 -24.43 4.05 23.76
C GLY A 177 -22.90 4.00 23.93
N GLY A 178 -22.21 2.99 23.38
CA GLY A 178 -20.73 2.90 23.38
C GLY A 178 -20.09 4.18 22.85
N SER A 179 -19.23 4.79 23.66
CA SER A 179 -18.43 5.99 23.32
C SER A 179 -16.97 5.61 23.51
N LEU A 180 -16.02 6.48 23.20
CA LEU A 180 -14.63 6.29 23.59
C LEU A 180 -14.31 7.23 24.75
N ALA A 181 -13.34 6.89 25.60
CA ALA A 181 -12.83 7.83 26.58
C ALA A 181 -11.97 8.89 25.89
N SER A 182 -11.91 10.07 26.49
CA SER A 182 -11.24 11.25 25.95
C SER A 182 -9.74 11.05 25.72
N ASP A 183 -9.16 10.02 26.34
CA ASP A 183 -7.75 9.65 26.32
C ASP A 183 -7.45 8.43 25.44
N VAL A 184 -8.41 7.97 24.63
CA VAL A 184 -8.22 6.85 23.69
C VAL A 184 -7.92 7.35 22.28
N ASP A 185 -6.79 6.92 21.75
CA ASP A 185 -6.43 7.12 20.34
C ASP A 185 -7.02 6.03 19.45
N VAL A 186 -7.42 6.40 18.23
CA VAL A 186 -7.89 5.46 17.21
C VAL A 186 -7.04 5.59 15.96
N ILE A 187 -6.46 4.47 15.54
CA ILE A 187 -5.74 4.35 14.27
C ILE A 187 -6.54 3.40 13.37
N VAL A 188 -6.83 3.81 12.15
CA VAL A 188 -7.49 2.95 11.16
C VAL A 188 -6.54 2.73 10.00
N ARG A 189 -6.24 1.47 9.66
CA ARG A 189 -5.27 1.12 8.61
C ARG A 189 -5.57 -0.17 7.86
N ASN A 190 -4.86 -0.39 6.75
CA ASN A 190 -4.87 -1.63 5.95
C ASN A 190 -6.25 -2.18 5.61
N GLY A 191 -7.21 -1.29 5.36
CA GLY A 191 -8.57 -1.69 5.01
C GLY A 191 -9.52 -1.88 6.19
N GLY A 192 -9.10 -1.55 7.40
CA GLY A 192 -9.96 -1.43 8.57
C GLY A 192 -11.01 -0.34 8.41
N ASN A 193 -12.10 -0.46 9.18
CA ASN A 193 -13.19 0.51 9.22
C ASN A 193 -13.50 0.85 10.67
N PHE A 194 -13.68 2.14 10.98
CA PHE A 194 -14.21 2.60 12.26
C PHE A 194 -15.61 3.19 12.06
N SER A 195 -16.61 2.61 12.73
CA SER A 195 -18.01 2.95 12.58
C SER A 195 -18.67 3.27 13.92
N VAL A 196 -19.53 4.28 13.94
CA VAL A 196 -20.25 4.73 15.13
C VAL A 196 -21.74 4.70 14.86
N ASP A 197 -22.43 3.70 15.40
CA ASP A 197 -23.85 3.45 15.15
C ASP A 197 -24.68 3.55 16.45
N LYS A 198 -25.39 4.66 16.64
CA LYS A 198 -26.13 4.92 17.88
C LYS A 198 -27.65 4.73 17.67
N ASP A 199 -28.14 3.55 18.03
CA ASP A 199 -29.57 3.20 18.03
C ASP A 199 -30.40 3.79 19.21
N VAL A 200 -29.78 4.50 20.17
CA VAL A 200 -30.42 4.83 21.46
C VAL A 200 -31.01 6.25 21.48
N VAL A 201 -32.25 6.37 21.95
CA VAL A 201 -33.11 7.57 22.03
C VAL A 201 -32.66 8.62 23.07
N SER A 202 -31.34 8.85 23.22
CA SER A 202 -30.84 9.96 24.04
C SER A 202 -30.77 11.23 23.20
N PRO A 203 -31.18 12.41 23.71
CA PRO A 203 -31.28 13.65 22.91
C PRO A 203 -29.92 14.16 22.39
N THR A 204 -28.80 13.79 22.99
CA THR A 204 -27.45 14.08 22.47
C THR A 204 -26.51 12.95 22.91
N GLN A 205 -25.65 12.48 22.01
CA GLN A 205 -24.60 11.52 22.34
C GLN A 205 -23.26 11.96 21.78
N ASN A 206 -22.27 12.04 22.66
CA ASN A 206 -20.92 12.45 22.30
C ASN A 206 -20.03 11.20 22.23
N VAL A 207 -19.38 11.00 21.10
CA VAL A 207 -18.28 10.03 20.96
C VAL A 207 -16.97 10.78 21.06
N LEU A 208 -16.24 10.60 22.16
CA LEU A 208 -14.99 11.30 22.39
C LEU A 208 -13.84 10.43 21.90
N VAL A 209 -13.01 10.92 20.98
CA VAL A 209 -11.74 10.27 20.60
C VAL A 209 -10.62 11.24 20.94
N ASN A 210 -9.50 10.76 21.49
CA ASN A 210 -8.35 11.62 21.75
C ASN A 210 -7.74 12.10 20.43
N SER A 211 -7.30 11.18 19.59
CA SER A 211 -6.85 11.45 18.22
C SER A 211 -7.36 10.38 17.26
N LEU A 212 -7.63 10.80 16.01
CA LEU A 212 -8.00 9.91 14.92
C LEU A 212 -6.92 9.94 13.86
N THR A 213 -6.27 8.81 13.62
CA THR A 213 -5.29 8.64 12.55
C THR A 213 -5.84 7.73 11.48
N LEU A 214 -5.85 8.21 10.24
CA LEU A 214 -6.35 7.51 9.06
C LEU A 214 -5.17 7.15 8.16
N MET A 215 -4.96 5.85 7.95
CA MET A 215 -3.96 5.31 7.05
C MET A 215 -4.65 4.31 6.11
N GLY A 216 -4.19 4.15 4.87
CA GLY A 216 -4.68 3.10 3.98
C GLY A 216 -5.99 3.41 3.21
N GLY A 217 -6.27 2.59 2.19
CA GLY A 217 -7.21 2.89 1.10
C GLY A 217 -8.62 2.32 1.18
N ARG A 218 -9.19 2.07 2.37
CA ARG A 218 -10.64 1.77 2.48
C ARG A 218 -11.38 2.84 3.28
N PRO A 219 -12.70 2.99 3.07
CA PRO A 219 -13.51 3.96 3.79
C PRO A 219 -13.45 3.78 5.30
N VAL A 220 -13.07 4.85 6.01
CA VAL A 220 -13.32 4.99 7.44
C VAL A 220 -14.69 5.62 7.59
N GLY A 221 -15.70 4.75 7.66
CA GLY A 221 -17.09 5.15 7.60
C GLY A 221 -17.66 5.41 8.97
N ILE A 222 -17.69 6.67 9.41
CA ILE A 222 -18.52 7.07 10.55
C ILE A 222 -19.99 7.16 10.13
N THR A 223 -20.62 6.01 9.99
CA THR A 223 -22.05 5.93 9.66
C THR A 223 -22.90 6.13 10.91
N SER A 224 -23.41 7.34 11.17
CA SER A 224 -24.45 7.55 12.19
C SER A 224 -25.83 7.18 11.66
N SER A 225 -26.35 6.02 12.06
CA SER A 225 -27.75 5.65 11.88
C SER A 225 -28.54 5.89 13.14
N SER A 226 -28.78 7.15 13.48
CA SER A 226 -29.41 7.51 14.75
C SER A 226 -30.86 7.97 14.58
N LYS A 227 -31.65 7.68 15.61
CA LYS A 227 -32.93 8.33 15.87
C LYS A 227 -32.75 9.58 16.77
N SER A 228 -31.56 10.17 16.76
CA SER A 228 -31.11 11.25 17.64
C SER A 228 -29.96 12.03 17.00
N ASP A 229 -29.65 13.21 17.52
CA ASP A 229 -28.46 13.95 17.11
C ASP A 229 -27.20 13.20 17.56
N VAL A 230 -26.18 13.16 16.69
CA VAL A 230 -24.90 12.50 16.95
C VAL A 230 -23.77 13.50 16.83
N GLU A 231 -23.00 13.63 17.90
CA GLU A 231 -21.80 14.46 17.94
C GLU A 231 -20.59 13.56 18.17
N ILE A 232 -19.58 13.72 17.33
CA ILE A 232 -18.30 13.02 17.49
C ILE A 232 -17.26 14.09 17.72
N ILE A 233 -16.51 13.98 18.81
CA ILE A 233 -15.53 14.96 19.23
C ILE A 233 -14.18 14.28 19.25
N ASN A 234 -13.41 14.53 18.21
CA ASN A 234 -11.97 14.27 18.20
C ASN A 234 -11.28 15.42 18.94
N GLN A 235 -10.60 15.14 20.05
CA GLN A 235 -10.04 16.19 20.91
C GLN A 235 -8.78 16.82 20.33
N ASN A 236 -8.06 16.09 19.47
CA ASN A 236 -6.86 16.55 18.79
C ASN A 236 -7.06 16.58 17.28
N ALA A 237 -5.97 16.54 16.51
CA ALA A 237 -6.01 16.54 15.05
C ALA A 237 -6.61 15.25 14.47
N ILE A 238 -7.25 15.35 13.30
CA ILE A 238 -7.34 14.22 12.37
C ILE A 238 -5.98 14.13 11.67
N ASN A 239 -5.27 13.04 11.84
CA ASN A 239 -4.03 12.79 11.11
C ASN A 239 -4.32 11.92 9.89
N VAL A 240 -4.08 12.48 8.70
CA VAL A 240 -4.20 11.76 7.42
C VAL A 240 -2.80 11.41 6.93
N CYS A 241 -2.45 10.13 7.02
CA CYS A 241 -1.12 9.63 6.68
C CYS A 241 -1.04 9.12 5.24
N ARG A 242 0.16 8.70 4.85
CA ARG A 242 0.47 8.04 3.56
C ARG A 242 -0.35 6.75 3.37
N ASN A 243 -0.43 6.31 2.10
CA ASN A 243 -1.10 5.11 1.59
C ASN A 243 -2.62 5.21 1.40
N GLY A 244 -3.04 5.19 0.14
CA GLY A 244 -4.42 5.08 -0.29
C GLY A 244 -5.21 6.39 -0.27
N GLN A 245 -6.54 6.21 -0.26
CA GLN A 245 -7.52 7.27 -0.19
C GLN A 245 -8.33 7.08 1.10
N PRO A 246 -7.85 7.58 2.25
CA PRO A 246 -8.64 7.58 3.47
C PRO A 246 -9.93 8.35 3.21
N ARG A 247 -11.01 7.91 3.84
CA ARG A 247 -12.32 8.53 3.68
C ARG A 247 -12.99 8.65 5.04
N LEU A 248 -13.62 9.79 5.28
CA LEU A 248 -14.51 10.05 6.40
C LEU A 248 -15.93 10.15 5.84
N SER A 249 -16.76 9.16 6.14
CA SER A 249 -18.18 9.23 5.81
C SER A 249 -19.00 9.66 7.01
N ILE A 250 -19.93 10.59 6.84
CA ILE A 250 -20.85 11.07 7.88
C ILE A 250 -22.23 11.13 7.25
N TYR A 251 -23.19 10.40 7.82
CA TYR A 251 -24.53 10.32 7.25
C TYR A 251 -25.58 10.69 8.27
N GLN A 252 -26.48 11.59 7.91
CA GLN A 252 -27.71 11.78 8.64
C GLN A 252 -28.72 10.68 8.26
N GLN A 253 -29.41 10.13 9.27
CA GLN A 253 -30.67 9.41 9.08
C GLN A 253 -31.86 10.24 9.60
N GLY A 254 -32.83 10.54 8.73
CA GLY A 254 -34.07 11.19 9.16
C GLY A 254 -33.95 12.70 9.34
N LYS A 255 -34.28 13.21 10.54
CA LYS A 255 -34.32 14.66 10.85
C LYS A 255 -33.18 15.17 11.73
N PHE A 256 -32.27 14.27 12.12
CA PHE A 256 -31.28 14.51 13.15
C PHE A 256 -30.01 15.14 12.60
N HIS A 257 -29.32 15.89 13.44
CA HIS A 257 -28.03 16.50 13.13
C HIS A 257 -26.89 15.50 13.35
N THR A 258 -25.89 15.51 12.46
CA THR A 258 -24.65 14.78 12.68
C THR A 258 -23.44 15.70 12.49
N THR A 259 -22.66 15.90 13.54
CA THR A 259 -21.42 16.68 13.46
C THR A 259 -20.21 15.89 13.93
N PHE A 260 -19.12 16.07 13.19
CA PHE A 260 -17.79 15.65 13.58
C PHE A 260 -16.95 16.89 13.92
N TRP A 261 -16.58 17.03 15.19
CA TRP A 261 -15.65 18.03 15.68
C TRP A 261 -14.25 17.44 15.76
N SER A 262 -13.27 18.25 15.43
CA SER A 262 -11.86 17.96 15.64
C SER A 262 -11.13 19.22 16.08
N ASP A 263 -9.94 19.09 16.67
CA ASP A 263 -9.14 20.28 16.94
C ASP A 263 -8.61 20.87 15.64
N SER A 264 -7.91 20.07 14.84
CA SER A 264 -7.34 20.46 13.55
C SER A 264 -7.37 19.30 12.54
N LEU A 265 -6.96 19.57 11.31
CA LEU A 265 -6.68 18.57 10.27
C LEU A 265 -5.19 18.64 9.93
N ASN A 266 -4.49 17.52 10.11
CA ASN A 266 -3.10 17.38 9.75
C ASN A 266 -2.98 16.40 8.58
N MET A 267 -2.59 16.92 7.42
CA MET A 267 -2.31 16.11 6.24
C MET A 267 -0.79 16.05 6.04
N GLU A 268 -0.23 14.84 6.00
CA GLU A 268 1.18 14.71 5.64
C GLU A 268 1.41 15.29 4.23
N PRO A 269 2.57 15.92 3.93
CA PRO A 269 2.85 16.47 2.60
C PRO A 269 2.66 15.45 1.46
N ASP A 270 2.98 14.18 1.73
CA ASP A 270 2.90 13.08 0.77
C ASP A 270 1.61 12.25 0.92
N SER A 271 0.66 12.72 1.73
CA SER A 271 -0.63 12.07 1.89
C SER A 271 -1.40 12.06 0.58
N GLY A 272 -2.30 11.09 0.45
CA GLY A 272 -3.06 10.88 -0.78
C GLY A 272 -4.19 11.88 -0.90
N SER A 273 -5.33 11.39 -1.41
CA SER A 273 -6.56 12.17 -1.34
C SER A 273 -7.32 11.78 -0.07
N PHE A 274 -7.86 12.76 0.63
CA PHE A 274 -8.81 12.55 1.72
C PHE A 274 -10.22 12.80 1.20
N VAL A 275 -11.12 11.84 1.32
CA VAL A 275 -12.50 11.99 0.84
C VAL A 275 -13.44 12.16 2.01
N ILE A 276 -14.23 13.22 2.02
CA ILE A 276 -15.26 13.44 3.03
C ILE A 276 -16.64 13.32 2.37
N THR A 277 -17.46 12.38 2.80
CA THR A 277 -18.77 12.16 2.18
C THR A 277 -19.87 12.31 3.21
N GLY A 278 -20.93 13.03 2.88
CA GLY A 278 -22.12 13.05 3.71
C GLY A 278 -23.31 13.69 3.03
N ASN A 279 -24.52 13.21 3.34
CA ASN A 279 -25.73 13.83 2.81
C ASN A 279 -25.83 15.26 3.34
N GLN A 280 -25.88 16.23 2.43
CA GLN A 280 -25.96 17.66 2.77
C GLN A 280 -24.74 18.20 3.53
N LEU A 281 -23.57 17.58 3.37
CA LEU A 281 -22.32 18.00 4.01
C LEU A 281 -22.06 19.50 3.81
N GLY A 282 -22.03 20.25 4.91
CA GLY A 282 -21.68 21.67 4.94
C GLY A 282 -22.64 22.59 4.16
N LEU A 283 -23.87 22.15 3.86
CA LEU A 283 -24.88 23.00 3.23
C LEU A 283 -25.53 23.97 4.22
N PHE A 284 -25.67 23.55 5.47
CA PHE A 284 -26.29 24.30 6.55
C PHE A 284 -25.27 24.64 7.64
N PRO A 285 -25.44 25.77 8.36
CA PRO A 285 -24.62 26.09 9.52
C PRO A 285 -24.69 24.99 10.58
N ALA A 286 -23.58 24.79 11.28
CA ALA A 286 -23.41 23.79 12.33
C ALA A 286 -24.34 24.00 13.53
N ASP A 287 -24.73 25.24 13.81
CA ASP A 287 -25.62 25.60 14.91
C ASP A 287 -27.11 25.36 14.60
N VAL A 288 -27.46 25.06 13.33
CA VAL A 288 -28.84 24.79 12.91
C VAL A 288 -29.21 23.33 13.20
N MET A 289 -30.03 23.12 14.22
CA MET A 289 -30.35 21.81 14.83
C MET A 289 -31.25 20.85 14.02
N THR A 290 -31.50 21.09 12.72
CA THR A 290 -32.28 20.14 11.91
C THR A 290 -31.68 19.98 10.52
N ASN A 291 -31.37 18.73 10.16
CA ASN A 291 -30.91 18.32 8.81
C ASN A 291 -29.55 18.85 8.38
N SER A 292 -28.58 18.87 9.27
CA SER A 292 -27.22 19.33 8.97
C SER A 292 -26.20 18.22 9.24
N VAL A 293 -25.24 18.11 8.33
CA VAL A 293 -24.06 17.24 8.42
C VAL A 293 -22.83 18.12 8.31
N ASN A 294 -21.98 18.16 9.34
CA ASN A 294 -20.84 19.08 9.38
C ASN A 294 -19.56 18.38 9.87
N VAL A 295 -18.41 18.85 9.36
CA VAL A 295 -17.07 18.54 9.89
C VAL A 295 -16.42 19.85 10.29
N ILE A 296 -16.18 20.06 11.58
CA ILE A 296 -15.80 21.37 12.13
C ILE A 296 -14.46 21.23 12.85
N PHE A 297 -13.62 22.25 12.73
CA PHE A 297 -12.34 22.33 13.41
C PHE A 297 -12.28 23.51 14.37
N ASN A 298 -11.80 23.28 15.60
CA ASN A 298 -11.56 24.37 16.54
C ASN A 298 -10.47 25.32 16.04
N ASN A 299 -9.44 24.74 15.42
CA ASN A 299 -8.37 25.42 14.70
C ASN A 299 -8.59 25.19 13.20
N PRO A 300 -9.06 26.20 12.45
CA PRO A 300 -9.31 26.06 11.03
C PRO A 300 -8.11 25.47 10.28
N PRO A 301 -8.33 24.49 9.39
CA PRO A 301 -7.26 23.91 8.59
C PRO A 301 -6.65 24.95 7.64
N GLU A 302 -5.36 24.78 7.33
CA GLU A 302 -4.66 25.64 6.38
C GLU A 302 -5.23 25.45 4.96
N LEU A 303 -5.68 26.55 4.36
CA LEU A 303 -6.13 26.57 2.97
C LEU A 303 -4.92 26.84 2.06
N SER A 304 -4.87 26.21 0.90
CA SER A 304 -3.76 26.38 -0.06
C SER A 304 -3.67 27.80 -0.65
N SER A 305 -4.70 28.64 -0.42
CA SER A 305 -4.74 30.07 -0.74
C SER A 305 -5.68 30.79 0.21
N THR A 306 -5.44 32.09 0.46
CA THR A 306 -6.08 32.82 1.58
C THR A 306 -6.80 34.10 1.18
N GLU A 307 -6.99 34.37 -0.12
CA GLU A 307 -7.37 35.71 -0.57
C GLU A 307 -8.88 35.93 -0.75
N GLY A 308 -9.71 34.88 -0.80
CA GLY A 308 -11.16 34.98 -1.03
C GLY A 308 -12.06 34.69 0.17
N ALA A 309 -13.26 35.28 0.17
CA ALA A 309 -14.33 35.04 1.13
C ALA A 309 -15.37 34.03 0.60
N THR A 310 -16.19 33.44 1.47
CA THR A 310 -17.31 32.57 1.06
C THR A 310 -18.19 33.26 0.01
N GLY A 311 -18.56 32.52 -1.04
CA GLY A 311 -19.33 33.02 -2.18
C GLY A 311 -18.51 33.80 -3.21
N THR A 312 -17.17 33.78 -3.11
CA THR A 312 -16.28 34.35 -4.11
C THR A 312 -15.48 33.26 -4.82
N THR A 313 -15.09 33.53 -6.05
CA THR A 313 -14.29 32.64 -6.88
C THR A 313 -12.85 32.52 -6.41
N THR A 314 -12.35 33.43 -5.57
CA THR A 314 -10.96 33.39 -5.05
C THR A 314 -10.84 32.63 -3.72
N LEU A 315 -11.93 31.99 -3.28
CA LEU A 315 -11.98 31.28 -2.00
C LEU A 315 -10.91 30.19 -1.92
N GLY A 316 -10.27 30.10 -0.76
CA GLY A 316 -9.27 29.09 -0.45
C GLY A 316 -9.82 27.67 -0.50
N VAL A 317 -8.98 26.73 -0.93
CA VAL A 317 -9.32 25.31 -1.05
C VAL A 317 -8.45 24.47 -0.12
N LEU A 318 -8.98 23.36 0.39
CA LEU A 318 -8.20 22.41 1.18
C LEU A 318 -7.41 21.49 0.25
N ARG A 319 -6.11 21.43 0.51
CA ARG A 319 -5.17 20.62 -0.23
C ARG A 319 -5.45 19.13 -0.06
N GLY A 320 -5.53 18.38 -1.15
CA GLY A 320 -5.69 16.93 -1.11
C GLY A 320 -7.07 16.45 -0.62
N VAL A 321 -7.99 17.34 -0.26
CA VAL A 321 -9.32 16.97 0.22
C VAL A 321 -10.36 17.11 -0.88
N THR A 322 -11.20 16.10 -1.05
CA THR A 322 -12.38 16.15 -1.91
C THR A 322 -13.61 15.78 -1.08
N ALA A 323 -14.78 16.26 -1.47
CA ALA A 323 -16.00 15.88 -0.78
C ALA A 323 -17.13 15.46 -1.70
N ASN A 324 -18.17 14.90 -1.10
CA ASN A 324 -19.41 14.58 -1.77
C ASN A 324 -20.62 14.83 -0.86
N TYR A 325 -21.67 15.43 -1.42
CA TYR A 325 -22.98 15.58 -0.79
C TYR A 325 -23.85 14.32 -0.86
N ASP A 326 -23.42 13.28 -1.58
CA ASP A 326 -24.10 11.99 -1.67
C ASP A 326 -23.25 10.86 -1.04
N ASN A 327 -23.88 9.69 -0.90
CA ASN A 327 -23.24 8.51 -0.29
C ASN A 327 -22.33 7.74 -1.24
N SER A 328 -22.07 8.27 -2.44
CA SER A 328 -21.15 7.61 -3.35
C SER A 328 -19.73 7.67 -2.82
N GLU A 329 -18.90 6.78 -3.35
CA GLU A 329 -17.58 6.50 -2.79
C GLU A 329 -16.53 7.56 -3.15
N TYR A 330 -16.86 8.48 -4.05
CA TYR A 330 -15.90 9.36 -4.69
C TYR A 330 -16.23 10.83 -4.40
N GLY A 331 -15.19 11.65 -4.23
CA GLY A 331 -15.33 13.10 -4.19
C GLY A 331 -15.80 13.65 -5.54
N ILE A 332 -16.64 14.68 -5.52
CA ILE A 332 -17.23 15.30 -6.73
C ILE A 332 -16.67 16.68 -7.02
N GLY A 333 -15.89 17.25 -6.10
CA GLY A 333 -15.27 18.56 -6.25
C GLY A 333 -14.30 18.88 -5.14
N LEU A 334 -13.64 20.03 -5.29
CA LEU A 334 -12.78 20.64 -4.29
C LEU A 334 -13.62 21.14 -3.10
N VAL A 335 -12.94 21.26 -1.96
CA VAL A 335 -13.57 21.66 -0.71
C VAL A 335 -12.89 22.89 -0.13
N THR A 336 -13.63 23.61 0.68
CA THR A 336 -13.17 24.76 1.46
C THR A 336 -13.53 24.54 2.94
N TYR A 337 -13.08 25.47 3.78
CA TYR A 337 -13.49 25.54 5.18
C TYR A 337 -14.23 26.85 5.44
N ASP A 338 -15.41 26.74 6.03
CA ASP A 338 -16.27 27.86 6.41
C ASP A 338 -16.49 27.78 7.93
N GLU A 339 -16.30 28.88 8.66
CA GLU A 339 -16.38 28.86 10.13
C GLU A 339 -17.77 28.44 10.64
N ASP A 340 -18.84 28.77 9.90
CA ASP A 340 -20.21 28.45 10.30
C ASP A 340 -20.61 27.05 9.84
N LYS A 341 -20.11 26.60 8.68
CA LYS A 341 -20.55 25.33 8.03
C LYS A 341 -19.54 24.19 8.16
N GLY A 342 -18.31 24.46 8.60
CA GLY A 342 -17.21 23.52 8.60
C GLY A 342 -16.68 23.23 7.18
N ILE A 343 -16.23 22.00 6.94
CA ILE A 343 -15.87 21.55 5.59
C ILE A 343 -17.12 21.48 4.72
N ARG A 344 -17.03 22.09 3.54
CA ARG A 344 -18.06 22.01 2.49
C ARG A 344 -17.45 22.00 1.10
N LEU A 345 -18.23 21.54 0.14
CA LEU A 345 -17.91 21.71 -1.28
C LEU A 345 -17.92 23.19 -1.66
N LEU A 346 -17.07 23.53 -2.62
CA LEU A 346 -17.20 24.81 -3.31
C LEU A 346 -18.53 24.83 -4.07
N ASP A 347 -19.25 25.94 -3.96
CA ASP A 347 -20.48 26.17 -4.69
C ASP A 347 -20.18 26.32 -6.18
N PHE A 348 -20.77 25.44 -6.99
CA PHE A 348 -20.46 25.36 -8.42
C PHE A 348 -20.87 26.61 -9.19
N ASP A 349 -21.86 27.37 -8.73
CA ASP A 349 -22.41 28.51 -9.45
C ASP A 349 -21.76 29.85 -9.02
N THR A 350 -21.29 29.94 -7.77
CA THR A 350 -20.83 31.21 -7.18
C THR A 350 -19.35 31.23 -6.81
N GLU A 351 -18.74 30.07 -6.57
CA GLU A 351 -17.33 29.97 -6.13
C GLU A 351 -16.41 29.42 -7.21
N TYR A 352 -16.94 29.21 -8.42
CA TYR A 352 -16.17 28.95 -9.63
C TYR A 352 -16.50 29.96 -10.72
N THR A 353 -15.51 30.28 -11.54
CA THR A 353 -15.78 30.76 -12.90
C THR A 353 -15.92 29.55 -13.83
N HIS A 354 -16.81 29.66 -14.81
CA HIS A 354 -17.04 28.61 -15.81
C HIS A 354 -16.24 28.79 -17.10
N THR A 355 -15.33 29.76 -17.11
CA THR A 355 -14.49 30.13 -18.24
C THR A 355 -13.09 30.40 -17.74
N LEU A 356 -12.09 29.91 -18.48
CA LEU A 356 -10.70 30.28 -18.26
C LEU A 356 -10.37 31.46 -19.19
N VAL A 357 -10.12 32.65 -18.63
CA VAL A 357 -9.79 33.83 -19.43
C VAL A 357 -8.29 33.84 -19.69
N ASP A 358 -7.89 34.03 -20.94
CA ASP A 358 -6.47 34.10 -21.31
C ASP A 358 -5.79 35.34 -20.70
N GLY A 359 -4.67 35.12 -20.00
CA GLY A 359 -3.94 36.16 -19.28
C GLY A 359 -4.58 36.60 -17.95
N GLU A 360 -5.57 35.85 -17.46
CA GLU A 360 -6.18 36.10 -16.16
C GLU A 360 -5.14 36.02 -15.03
N ASN A 361 -5.28 36.85 -14.01
CA ASN A 361 -4.43 36.82 -12.81
C ASN A 361 -5.23 37.13 -11.54
N ASP A 362 -6.54 36.87 -11.57
CA ASP A 362 -7.47 37.26 -10.50
C ASP A 362 -7.54 36.20 -9.39
N GLY A 363 -6.84 35.07 -9.55
CA GLY A 363 -6.82 34.00 -8.55
C GLY A 363 -8.16 33.28 -8.43
N ASN A 364 -8.93 33.16 -9.52
CA ASN A 364 -10.21 32.47 -9.48
C ASN A 364 -10.03 30.95 -9.41
N ASN A 365 -10.96 30.26 -8.76
CA ASN A 365 -11.22 28.85 -8.93
C ASN A 365 -11.97 28.70 -10.25
N VAL A 366 -11.44 27.90 -11.17
CA VAL A 366 -12.03 27.69 -12.50
C VAL A 366 -12.58 26.28 -12.60
N ARG A 367 -13.82 26.14 -13.05
CA ARG A 367 -14.43 24.84 -13.35
C ARG A 367 -14.83 24.77 -14.82
N LEU A 368 -14.06 24.00 -15.58
CA LEU A 368 -14.38 23.65 -16.96
C LEU A 368 -15.15 22.33 -16.95
N ALA A 369 -16.45 22.40 -17.20
CA ALA A 369 -17.33 21.25 -17.11
C ALA A 369 -18.10 21.00 -18.40
N ASN A 370 -18.18 19.74 -18.83
CA ASN A 370 -19.02 19.27 -19.93
C ASN A 370 -19.99 18.21 -19.38
N ILE A 371 -21.21 18.65 -19.06
CA ILE A 371 -22.22 17.86 -18.33
C ILE A 371 -23.40 17.56 -19.27
N GLY A 372 -23.45 16.35 -19.81
CA GLY A 372 -24.32 15.93 -20.91
C GLY A 372 -25.78 15.64 -20.57
N SER A 373 -26.46 16.46 -19.76
CA SER A 373 -27.89 16.24 -19.45
C SER A 373 -28.89 17.10 -20.22
N ALA A 374 -28.47 18.04 -21.05
CA ALA A 374 -29.35 18.71 -22.02
C ALA A 374 -28.53 19.32 -23.17
N PRO A 375 -29.04 19.33 -24.42
CA PRO A 375 -28.46 20.17 -25.45
C PRO A 375 -28.42 21.62 -24.93
N PHE A 376 -27.28 22.27 -25.04
CA PHE A 376 -27.14 23.71 -24.85
C PHE A 376 -28.10 24.39 -25.85
N TYR A 377 -29.33 24.68 -25.44
CA TYR A 377 -30.15 25.67 -26.10
C TYR A 377 -29.57 27.02 -25.72
N GLU A 378 -28.52 27.44 -26.43
CA GLU A 378 -28.19 28.86 -26.47
C GLU A 378 -29.46 29.58 -26.97
N TYR A 379 -30.07 30.32 -26.05
CA TYR A 379 -31.24 31.15 -26.31
C TYR A 379 -30.78 32.30 -27.22
N ILE A 380 -30.61 32.03 -28.52
CA ILE A 380 -30.56 33.07 -29.55
C ILE A 380 -31.99 33.59 -29.71
N THR A 381 -32.48 34.35 -28.72
CA THR A 381 -33.75 35.10 -28.82
C THR A 381 -33.56 36.50 -29.35
N ASN A 382 -32.59 36.72 -30.23
CA ASN A 382 -32.52 37.94 -31.01
C ASN A 382 -31.85 37.60 -32.34
N ILE A 383 -32.63 37.14 -33.32
CA ILE A 383 -32.48 37.46 -34.76
C ILE A 383 -33.64 36.77 -35.52
N VAL A 384 -34.52 37.63 -36.05
CA VAL A 384 -35.60 37.47 -37.06
C VAL A 384 -36.89 36.68 -36.75
N ASP A 385 -37.99 37.43 -36.59
CA ASP A 385 -39.32 37.07 -37.10
C ASP A 385 -39.23 36.70 -38.60
N GLU A 386 -39.93 35.65 -39.03
CA GLU A 386 -40.16 35.21 -40.43
C GLU A 386 -39.21 34.19 -41.10
N ILE A 387 -38.69 33.16 -40.40
CA ILE A 387 -38.30 31.91 -41.11
C ILE A 387 -38.82 30.67 -40.38
N GLU A 388 -39.81 30.02 -40.98
CA GLU A 388 -40.22 28.65 -40.68
C GLU A 388 -39.12 27.67 -41.14
N VAL A 389 -38.11 27.45 -40.28
CA VAL A 389 -37.11 26.39 -40.49
C VAL A 389 -37.65 25.08 -39.92
N VAL A 390 -37.98 24.15 -40.81
CA VAL A 390 -38.19 22.74 -40.47
C VAL A 390 -36.87 22.15 -39.99
N VAL A 391 -36.67 22.09 -38.67
CA VAL A 391 -35.54 21.35 -38.07
C VAL A 391 -35.91 19.87 -38.01
N THR A 392 -35.70 19.18 -39.14
CA THR A 392 -35.62 17.72 -39.18
C THR A 392 -34.16 17.34 -39.41
N ASN A 393 -33.55 16.66 -38.42
CA ASN A 393 -32.14 16.27 -38.29
C ASN A 393 -31.18 17.34 -37.72
N LEU A 394 -31.29 17.57 -36.40
CA LEU A 394 -30.14 18.02 -35.60
C LEU A 394 -29.13 16.87 -35.54
N VAL A 395 -28.07 16.99 -36.33
CA VAL A 395 -26.87 16.15 -36.20
C VAL A 395 -26.23 16.53 -34.86
N TYR A 396 -26.04 15.55 -33.97
CA TYR A 396 -25.25 15.71 -32.76
C TYR A 396 -23.78 15.90 -33.16
N GLU A 397 -23.38 17.13 -33.51
CA GLU A 397 -21.96 17.46 -33.67
C GLU A 397 -21.31 17.51 -32.28
N SER A 398 -20.27 16.70 -32.12
CA SER A 398 -19.36 16.58 -30.98
C SER A 398 -18.97 17.95 -30.39
N GLN A 399 -19.41 18.28 -29.17
CA GLN A 399 -19.03 19.53 -28.49
C GLN A 399 -17.90 19.29 -27.48
N THR A 400 -16.66 19.26 -27.97
CA THR A 400 -15.47 19.31 -27.12
C THR A 400 -15.28 20.75 -26.64
N LEU A 401 -15.24 20.99 -25.33
CA LEU A 401 -14.94 22.32 -24.79
C LEU A 401 -13.44 22.60 -24.98
N THR A 402 -13.11 23.49 -25.92
CA THR A 402 -11.71 23.83 -26.25
C THR A 402 -11.38 25.22 -25.72
N ASN A 403 -10.41 25.31 -24.81
CA ASN A 403 -9.80 26.57 -24.38
C ASN A 403 -8.36 26.64 -24.88
N TYR A 404 -7.95 27.80 -25.39
CA TYR A 404 -6.62 28.01 -25.96
C TYR A 404 -5.99 29.27 -25.35
N LEU A 405 -4.84 29.12 -24.70
CA LEU A 405 -4.13 30.20 -24.00
C LEU A 405 -2.98 30.75 -24.86
N THR A 406 -2.93 32.06 -25.01
CA THR A 406 -1.90 32.77 -25.79
C THR A 406 -1.07 33.71 -24.92
N ALA A 407 -1.57 34.07 -23.74
CA ALA A 407 -0.85 34.89 -22.78
C ALA A 407 0.36 34.13 -22.21
N PRO A 408 1.47 34.84 -21.90
CA PRO A 408 2.65 34.20 -21.31
C PRO A 408 2.35 33.47 -20.00
N VAL A 409 1.45 34.02 -19.18
CA VAL A 409 0.99 33.40 -17.93
C VAL A 409 -0.51 33.67 -17.80
N THR A 410 -1.26 32.59 -17.57
CA THR A 410 -2.64 32.62 -17.10
C THR A 410 -2.64 32.00 -15.71
N SER A 411 -3.02 32.77 -14.69
CA SER A 411 -2.96 32.39 -13.28
C SER A 411 -4.36 32.26 -12.69
N VAL A 412 -4.63 31.08 -12.15
CA VAL A 412 -5.88 30.75 -11.44
C VAL A 412 -5.54 30.22 -10.07
N ASN A 413 -6.48 30.25 -9.13
CA ASN A 413 -6.27 29.63 -7.83
C ASN A 413 -6.26 28.11 -7.96
N SER A 414 -7.35 27.51 -8.42
CA SER A 414 -7.46 26.06 -8.66
C SER A 414 -8.17 25.79 -9.97
N LEU A 415 -7.91 24.62 -10.57
CA LEU A 415 -8.58 24.17 -11.78
C LEU A 415 -9.33 22.86 -11.53
N SER A 416 -10.61 22.84 -11.87
CA SER A 416 -11.47 21.67 -11.86
C SER A 416 -11.91 21.34 -13.29
N LEU A 417 -11.63 20.10 -13.73
CA LEU A 417 -12.10 19.55 -15.00
C LEU A 417 -13.12 18.46 -14.72
N ASP A 418 -14.35 18.64 -15.22
CA ASP A 418 -15.46 17.73 -14.92
C ASP A 418 -16.22 17.32 -16.18
N VAL A 419 -16.15 16.04 -16.53
CA VAL A 419 -16.91 15.45 -17.63
C VAL A 419 -17.92 14.48 -17.06
N SER A 420 -19.19 14.67 -17.37
CA SER A 420 -20.24 13.74 -16.96
C SER A 420 -21.31 13.56 -18.02
N GLY A 421 -21.78 12.34 -18.24
CA GLY A 421 -22.87 12.08 -19.19
C GLY A 421 -22.86 10.65 -19.75
N PRO A 422 -24.04 10.10 -20.12
CA PRO A 422 -24.16 8.68 -20.45
C PRO A 422 -23.62 8.27 -21.83
N ASN A 423 -23.56 9.16 -22.83
CA ASN A 423 -23.05 8.85 -24.18
C ASN A 423 -22.77 10.14 -24.99
N GLY A 424 -21.53 10.36 -25.46
CA GLY A 424 -21.19 11.38 -26.45
C GLY A 424 -19.87 12.11 -26.15
N ASN A 425 -19.16 12.48 -27.22
CA ASN A 425 -17.90 13.24 -27.29
C ASN A 425 -17.89 14.53 -26.44
N ALA A 426 -17.78 14.39 -25.12
CA ALA A 426 -17.88 15.47 -24.16
C ALA A 426 -16.54 15.75 -23.46
N GLY A 427 -15.43 15.74 -24.21
CA GLY A 427 -14.12 16.06 -23.66
C GLY A 427 -13.98 17.53 -23.22
N VAL A 428 -13.00 17.79 -22.35
CA VAL A 428 -12.51 19.14 -22.03
C VAL A 428 -11.07 19.21 -22.48
N TYR A 429 -10.78 20.10 -23.41
CA TYR A 429 -9.47 20.31 -24.00
C TYR A 429 -8.94 21.69 -23.62
N LEU A 430 -7.76 21.72 -23.01
CA LEU A 430 -7.04 22.95 -22.68
C LEU A 430 -5.65 22.90 -23.31
N ALA A 431 -5.33 23.88 -24.15
CA ALA A 431 -4.00 24.01 -24.74
C ALA A 431 -3.48 25.44 -24.69
N GLY A 432 -2.20 25.60 -25.02
CA GLY A 432 -1.57 26.92 -25.15
C GLY A 432 -0.62 27.02 -26.34
N ASP A 433 -0.29 28.26 -26.68
CA ASP A 433 0.82 28.62 -27.58
C ASP A 433 2.18 28.29 -26.96
N GLU A 434 3.22 28.25 -27.80
CA GLU A 434 4.61 28.13 -27.31
C GLU A 434 4.95 29.31 -26.38
N GLY A 435 5.27 29.00 -25.12
CA GLY A 435 5.61 29.99 -24.09
C GLY A 435 4.45 30.42 -23.20
N ALA A 436 3.20 30.00 -23.48
CA ALA A 436 2.09 30.16 -22.55
C ALA A 436 2.26 29.22 -21.35
N VAL A 437 1.90 29.67 -20.14
CA VAL A 437 1.98 28.90 -18.89
C VAL A 437 0.66 29.00 -18.15
N LEU A 438 0.15 27.87 -17.65
CA LEU A 438 -0.96 27.85 -16.71
C LEU A 438 -0.42 27.75 -15.29
N ARG A 439 -0.62 28.79 -14.48
CA ARG A 439 -0.25 28.81 -13.07
C ARG A 439 -1.44 28.48 -12.18
N LEU A 440 -1.24 27.56 -11.24
CA LEU A 440 -2.21 27.16 -10.23
C LEU A 440 -1.71 27.62 -8.86
N ASN A 441 -2.22 28.75 -8.35
CA ASN A 441 -1.73 29.34 -7.10
C ASN A 441 -1.98 28.42 -5.89
N SER A 442 -3.01 27.56 -5.92
CA SER A 442 -3.25 26.53 -4.89
C SER A 442 -2.32 25.32 -5.00
N GLY A 443 -1.70 25.13 -6.17
CA GLY A 443 -1.06 23.88 -6.55
C GLY A 443 -2.03 22.76 -6.97
N ILE A 444 -3.35 23.00 -7.01
CA ILE A 444 -4.36 21.93 -7.14
C ILE A 444 -5.02 21.88 -8.52
N LEU A 445 -5.01 20.68 -9.11
CA LEU A 445 -5.79 20.28 -10.27
C LEU A 445 -6.74 19.14 -9.89
N PHE A 446 -8.04 19.36 -10.01
CA PHE A 446 -9.08 18.34 -9.82
C PHE A 446 -9.60 17.86 -11.16
N CYS A 447 -9.76 16.56 -11.32
CA CYS A 447 -10.27 15.92 -12.52
C CYS A 447 -11.30 14.85 -12.17
N ARG A 448 -12.41 14.85 -12.90
CA ARG A 448 -13.49 13.89 -12.72
C ARG A 448 -14.09 13.52 -14.07
N THR A 449 -14.23 12.22 -14.32
CA THR A 449 -15.05 11.69 -15.43
C THR A 449 -16.05 10.66 -14.92
N THR A 450 -17.35 10.90 -15.15
CA THR A 450 -18.42 10.02 -14.67
C THR A 450 -19.42 9.66 -15.76
N GLY A 451 -19.96 8.45 -15.71
CA GLY A 451 -21.02 8.01 -16.64
C GLY A 451 -20.57 7.66 -18.05
N LEU A 452 -19.27 7.77 -18.39
CA LEU A 452 -18.74 7.38 -19.69
C LEU A 452 -18.78 5.85 -19.83
N SER A 453 -19.66 5.33 -20.67
CA SER A 453 -19.76 3.89 -20.92
C SER A 453 -18.63 3.39 -21.83
N ARG A 454 -18.07 4.26 -22.69
CA ARG A 454 -16.93 4.01 -23.59
C ARG A 454 -16.22 5.31 -24.04
N PRO A 455 -15.16 5.77 -23.36
CA PRO A 455 -14.37 6.91 -23.85
C PRO A 455 -13.72 6.61 -25.20
N VAL A 456 -14.06 7.40 -26.22
CA VAL A 456 -13.26 7.57 -27.44
C VAL A 456 -12.26 8.71 -27.22
N ALA A 457 -11.19 8.81 -28.02
CA ALA A 457 -10.13 9.81 -27.82
C ALA A 457 -10.64 11.27 -27.74
N ASP A 458 -11.82 11.57 -28.28
CA ASP A 458 -12.46 12.89 -28.25
C ASP A 458 -13.25 13.16 -26.94
N GLU A 459 -13.33 12.19 -26.02
CA GLU A 459 -14.01 12.26 -24.70
C GLU A 459 -13.05 12.49 -23.53
N ASP A 460 -11.75 12.64 -23.79
CA ASP A 460 -10.74 12.77 -22.74
C ASP A 460 -10.70 14.18 -22.12
N LEU A 461 -10.35 14.25 -20.84
CA LEU A 461 -9.84 15.45 -20.20
C LEU A 461 -8.39 15.63 -20.64
N MET A 462 -8.10 16.67 -21.41
CA MET A 462 -6.80 16.78 -22.06
C MET A 462 -6.18 18.18 -21.86
N LEU A 463 -4.99 18.20 -21.26
CA LEU A 463 -4.14 19.39 -21.17
C LEU A 463 -2.93 19.19 -22.09
N ILE A 464 -2.71 20.07 -23.05
CA ILE A 464 -1.71 19.89 -24.12
C ILE A 464 -0.85 21.12 -24.30
N ASN A 465 0.47 20.94 -24.42
CA ASN A 465 1.42 21.98 -24.83
C ASN A 465 1.39 23.25 -23.94
N ILE A 466 0.96 23.12 -22.69
CA ILE A 466 0.93 24.21 -21.73
C ILE A 466 1.62 23.77 -20.44
N PRO A 467 2.81 24.30 -20.12
CA PRO A 467 3.42 24.06 -18.83
C PRO A 467 2.48 24.36 -17.65
N LEU A 468 2.54 23.51 -16.63
CA LEU A 468 1.81 23.70 -15.37
C LEU A 468 2.76 24.26 -14.32
N ASP A 469 2.53 25.49 -13.90
CA ASP A 469 3.27 26.16 -12.81
C ASP A 469 2.48 26.01 -11.51
N PHE A 470 3.06 25.37 -10.49
CA PHE A 470 2.42 25.20 -9.18
C PHE A 470 2.80 26.29 -8.18
N ASP A 471 3.38 27.41 -8.66
CA ASP A 471 3.67 28.61 -7.89
C ASP A 471 4.53 28.36 -6.64
N GLY A 472 5.55 27.52 -6.79
CA GLY A 472 6.47 27.14 -5.70
C GLY A 472 5.89 26.15 -4.68
N LYS A 473 4.68 25.61 -4.93
CA LYS A 473 4.02 24.61 -4.08
C LYS A 473 4.13 23.22 -4.71
N GLN A 474 3.97 22.16 -3.91
CA GLN A 474 3.82 20.83 -4.47
C GLN A 474 2.46 20.67 -5.14
N GLY A 475 2.50 20.22 -6.40
CA GLY A 475 1.33 20.04 -7.22
C GLY A 475 0.48 18.86 -6.73
N PHE A 476 -0.83 19.05 -6.61
CA PHE A 476 -1.79 18.01 -6.25
C PHE A 476 -2.75 17.78 -7.41
N ILE A 477 -2.65 16.60 -8.02
CA ILE A 477 -3.50 16.18 -9.12
C ILE A 477 -4.47 15.11 -8.59
N LEU A 478 -5.72 15.53 -8.40
CA LEU A 478 -6.79 14.74 -7.79
C LEU A 478 -7.70 14.17 -8.87
N ASN A 479 -7.55 12.89 -9.19
CA ASN A 479 -8.34 12.19 -10.19
C ASN A 479 -9.42 11.32 -9.53
N ALA A 480 -10.59 11.90 -9.26
CA ALA A 480 -11.58 11.32 -8.36
C ALA A 480 -12.29 10.08 -8.92
N LEU A 481 -12.62 10.07 -10.22
CA LEU A 481 -13.29 8.95 -10.87
C LEU A 481 -12.97 8.94 -12.37
N THR A 482 -12.64 7.76 -12.90
CA THR A 482 -12.67 7.51 -14.36
C THR A 482 -13.30 6.13 -14.60
N ALA A 483 -14.50 6.08 -15.16
CA ALA A 483 -15.11 4.80 -15.52
C ALA A 483 -14.49 4.28 -16.84
N GLY A 484 -13.76 3.16 -16.74
CA GLY A 484 -13.26 2.40 -17.89
C GLY A 484 -11.90 2.86 -18.43
N MET A 485 -11.01 1.89 -18.69
CA MET A 485 -9.97 2.08 -19.70
C MET A 485 -10.66 1.95 -21.06
N SER A 486 -10.47 2.91 -21.96
CA SER A 486 -10.85 2.72 -23.35
C SER A 486 -10.17 1.46 -23.90
N ASN A 487 -10.81 0.73 -24.82
CA ASN A 487 -10.27 -0.47 -25.46
C ASN A 487 -9.06 -0.13 -26.37
N GLY A 488 -7.96 0.34 -25.78
CA GLY A 488 -6.71 0.66 -26.46
C GLY A 488 -6.43 2.13 -26.78
N SER A 489 -7.27 3.11 -26.39
CA SER A 489 -7.14 4.52 -26.85
C SER A 489 -6.74 5.58 -25.80
N GLY A 490 -6.36 5.19 -24.58
CA GLY A 490 -5.87 6.13 -23.55
C GLY A 490 -6.80 6.21 -22.32
N PRO A 491 -6.29 6.70 -21.17
CA PRO A 491 -7.11 6.95 -19.98
C PRO A 491 -7.83 8.30 -20.06
N ALA A 492 -8.85 8.47 -19.22
CA ALA A 492 -9.73 9.62 -19.30
C ALA A 492 -9.10 10.97 -18.93
N LEU A 493 -7.93 11.00 -18.27
CA LEU A 493 -7.13 12.22 -18.09
C LEU A 493 -5.81 12.08 -18.84
N GLN A 494 -5.56 12.97 -19.80
CA GLN A 494 -4.29 13.11 -20.50
C GLN A 494 -3.62 14.44 -20.14
N LEU A 495 -2.46 14.34 -19.50
CA LEU A 495 -1.60 15.46 -19.15
C LEU A 495 -0.41 15.46 -20.09
N ASN A 496 -0.56 16.15 -21.21
CA ASN A 496 0.51 16.44 -22.14
C ASN A 496 1.19 17.80 -21.85
N VAL A 497 1.64 17.96 -20.61
CA VAL A 497 2.10 19.23 -20.03
C VAL A 497 3.39 19.05 -19.27
N SER A 498 4.28 20.04 -19.30
CA SER A 498 5.51 20.01 -18.50
C SER A 498 5.29 20.75 -17.19
N PRO A 499 5.29 20.11 -16.02
CA PRO A 499 5.27 20.84 -14.76
C PRO A 499 6.54 21.70 -14.61
N VAL A 500 6.39 22.88 -14.03
CA VAL A 500 7.44 23.86 -13.77
C VAL A 500 7.26 24.49 -12.39
N ASN A 501 8.37 25.00 -11.82
CA ASN A 501 8.37 25.91 -10.67
C ASN A 501 7.57 25.39 -9.45
N ASP A 502 7.86 24.18 -9.01
CA ASP A 502 7.26 23.53 -7.83
C ASP A 502 8.01 23.83 -6.52
N GLY A 503 9.04 24.68 -6.55
CA GLY A 503 9.91 24.92 -5.39
C GLY A 503 10.75 23.71 -4.97
N GLY A 504 10.74 22.62 -5.75
CA GLY A 504 11.35 21.34 -5.37
C GLY A 504 10.45 20.44 -4.52
N GLU A 505 9.18 20.80 -4.31
CA GLU A 505 8.27 20.09 -3.42
C GLU A 505 7.62 18.85 -4.06
N GLY A 506 7.58 18.77 -5.40
CA GLY A 506 7.08 17.58 -6.08
C GLY A 506 5.66 17.66 -6.63
N ILE A 507 5.15 16.52 -7.10
CA ILE A 507 3.78 16.34 -7.58
C ILE A 507 3.18 15.09 -6.97
N VAL A 508 1.97 15.19 -6.44
CA VAL A 508 1.18 14.09 -5.90
C VAL A 508 0.04 13.77 -6.86
N PHE A 509 -0.02 12.52 -7.31
CA PHE A 509 -1.15 11.93 -8.00
C PHE A 509 -1.98 11.11 -7.00
N ALA A 510 -3.26 11.46 -6.86
CA ALA A 510 -4.17 10.77 -5.97
C ALA A 510 -5.58 10.64 -6.56
N GLY A 511 -6.39 9.79 -5.94
CA GLY A 511 -7.72 9.40 -6.41
C GLY A 511 -7.71 8.08 -7.19
N ASN A 512 -8.89 7.55 -7.50
CA ASN A 512 -9.04 6.21 -8.12
C ASN A 512 -9.05 6.24 -9.64
N GLY A 513 -8.95 7.42 -10.25
CA GLY A 513 -8.97 7.58 -11.69
C GLY A 513 -7.69 7.09 -12.39
N SER A 514 -7.76 7.10 -13.72
CA SER A 514 -6.66 6.76 -14.61
C SER A 514 -6.10 8.04 -15.26
N SER A 515 -4.78 8.19 -15.24
CA SER A 515 -4.07 9.35 -15.81
C SER A 515 -2.97 8.91 -16.77
N TYR A 516 -2.81 9.67 -17.85
CA TYR A 516 -1.74 9.56 -18.82
C TYR A 516 -0.85 10.77 -18.69
N LEU A 517 0.44 10.54 -18.54
CA LEU A 517 1.44 11.58 -18.55
C LEU A 517 2.26 11.47 -19.84
N GLN A 518 2.32 12.57 -20.58
CA GLN A 518 3.20 12.71 -21.73
C GLN A 518 3.90 14.05 -21.62
N TRP A 519 5.22 14.08 -21.47
CA TRP A 519 5.93 15.36 -21.43
C TRP A 519 6.54 15.65 -22.80
N PRO A 520 6.18 16.79 -23.44
CA PRO A 520 6.69 17.13 -24.76
C PRO A 520 8.14 17.63 -24.70
N ALA A 521 8.64 18.05 -23.53
CA ALA A 521 9.98 18.56 -23.29
C ALA A 521 10.56 18.04 -21.96
N PRO A 522 11.89 18.08 -21.74
CA PRO A 522 12.49 17.86 -20.43
C PRO A 522 11.89 18.83 -19.42
N THR A 523 11.52 18.35 -18.24
CA THR A 523 10.92 19.20 -17.22
C THR A 523 11.97 19.98 -16.45
N MET A 524 11.58 21.17 -15.98
CA MET A 524 12.34 21.97 -15.00
C MET A 524 11.92 21.67 -13.55
N PHE A 525 10.94 20.79 -13.40
CA PHE A 525 10.50 20.23 -12.13
C PHE A 525 11.64 19.46 -11.44
N THR A 526 11.79 19.62 -10.13
CA THR A 526 12.91 19.01 -9.37
C THR A 526 12.47 18.15 -8.18
N GLY A 527 11.22 18.28 -7.72
CA GLY A 527 10.71 17.47 -6.63
C GLY A 527 10.36 16.03 -7.03
N PRO A 528 9.92 15.20 -6.06
CA PRO A 528 9.50 13.83 -6.29
C PRO A 528 8.14 13.74 -7.01
N VAL A 529 7.94 12.69 -7.80
CA VAL A 529 6.60 12.28 -8.27
C VAL A 529 6.06 11.21 -7.32
N ILE A 530 4.94 11.51 -6.68
CA ILE A 530 4.29 10.64 -5.69
C ILE A 530 3.00 10.09 -6.28
N VAL A 531 2.83 8.77 -6.25
CA VAL A 531 1.61 8.08 -6.70
C VAL A 531 0.99 7.36 -5.51
N ASN A 532 -0.16 7.86 -5.07
CA ASN A 532 -0.83 7.32 -3.89
C ASN A 532 -1.92 6.30 -4.22
N SER A 533 -2.64 6.51 -5.32
CA SER A 533 -3.72 5.63 -5.78
C SER A 533 -3.99 5.80 -7.28
N GLY A 534 -4.93 5.02 -7.81
CA GLY A 534 -5.34 5.11 -9.22
C GLY A 534 -4.39 4.40 -10.17
N TRP A 535 -4.56 4.66 -11.46
CA TRP A 535 -3.69 4.12 -12.50
C TRP A 535 -3.00 5.26 -13.24
N PHE A 536 -1.71 5.12 -13.47
CA PHE A 536 -0.86 6.16 -14.00
C PHE A 536 0.02 5.58 -15.08
N ARG A 537 -0.03 6.13 -16.29
CA ARG A 537 0.87 5.72 -17.37
C ARG A 537 1.81 6.85 -17.72
N ILE A 538 3.11 6.54 -17.71
CA ILE A 538 4.16 7.44 -18.13
C ILE A 538 4.58 7.07 -19.53
N THR A 539 4.42 7.99 -20.46
CA THR A 539 4.88 7.88 -21.85
C THR A 539 5.59 9.17 -22.21
N GLY A 540 6.36 9.22 -23.29
CA GLY A 540 6.96 10.48 -23.71
C GLY A 540 6.98 10.66 -25.21
N GLY A 541 7.16 11.93 -25.61
CA GLY A 541 7.52 12.30 -26.97
C GLY A 541 8.89 11.75 -27.38
N ALA A 542 9.22 11.88 -28.65
CA ALA A 542 10.51 11.46 -29.20
C ALA A 542 11.64 12.37 -28.65
N GLY A 543 12.24 12.00 -27.51
CA GLY A 543 13.37 12.71 -26.89
C GLY A 543 13.75 12.05 -25.56
N ASN A 544 15.04 11.79 -25.36
CA ASN A 544 15.62 11.01 -24.24
C ASN A 544 15.67 11.76 -22.89
N GLY A 545 14.73 12.67 -22.62
CA GLY A 545 14.64 13.31 -21.31
C GLY A 545 13.80 12.42 -20.39
N GLY A 546 14.40 11.89 -19.31
CA GLY A 546 13.64 11.28 -18.23
C GLY A 546 12.52 12.22 -17.80
N ILE A 547 11.30 11.70 -17.75
CA ILE A 547 10.13 12.44 -17.27
C ILE A 547 10.33 12.63 -15.79
N ILE A 548 10.40 11.57 -14.99
CA ILE A 548 10.57 11.70 -13.54
C ILE A 548 12.04 12.05 -13.26
N PRO A 549 12.35 13.27 -12.78
CA PRO A 549 13.72 13.78 -12.80
C PRO A 549 14.54 13.36 -11.58
N THR A 550 13.90 13.02 -10.46
CA THR A 550 14.62 12.78 -9.18
C THR A 550 14.14 11.55 -8.44
N ARG A 551 12.85 11.44 -8.10
CA ARG A 551 12.32 10.27 -7.40
C ARG A 551 10.91 9.92 -7.84
N LEU A 552 10.63 8.63 -7.95
CA LEU A 552 9.27 8.09 -8.03
C LEU A 552 8.94 7.41 -6.69
N ILE A 553 7.89 7.88 -6.01
CA ILE A 553 7.44 7.29 -4.74
C ILE A 553 6.03 6.73 -4.92
N MET A 554 5.84 5.47 -4.58
CA MET A 554 4.57 4.76 -4.73
C MET A 554 4.06 4.25 -3.39
N TYR A 555 2.96 4.83 -2.92
CA TYR A 555 2.24 4.37 -1.73
C TYR A 555 1.06 3.45 -2.10
N GLY A 556 0.64 3.46 -3.36
CA GLY A 556 -0.45 2.64 -3.87
C GLY A 556 -0.61 2.82 -5.38
N GLY A 557 -1.77 2.43 -5.90
CA GLY A 557 -2.10 2.55 -7.32
C GLY A 557 -1.26 1.66 -8.24
N SER A 558 -1.25 1.98 -9.52
CA SER A 558 -0.48 1.27 -10.55
C SER A 558 0.19 2.26 -11.47
N VAL A 559 1.51 2.16 -11.62
CA VAL A 559 2.31 2.95 -12.55
C VAL A 559 2.76 2.06 -13.70
N GLN A 560 2.48 2.46 -14.93
CA GLN A 560 2.99 1.83 -16.13
C GLN A 560 4.02 2.74 -16.80
N ASN A 561 5.28 2.34 -16.73
CA ASN A 561 6.38 3.05 -17.38
C ASN A 561 6.64 2.50 -18.79
N HIS A 562 6.54 3.35 -19.81
CA HIS A 562 6.78 3.02 -21.23
C HIS A 562 8.18 3.47 -21.68
N GLY A 563 9.21 2.77 -21.21
CA GLY A 563 10.61 2.98 -21.60
C GLY A 563 11.40 3.82 -20.60
N ASN A 564 12.46 4.50 -21.06
CA ASN A 564 13.40 5.28 -20.25
C ASN A 564 12.81 6.63 -19.85
N ARG A 565 11.78 6.59 -18.99
CA ARG A 565 11.00 7.78 -18.58
C ARG A 565 11.26 8.15 -17.13
N ILE A 566 11.97 7.32 -16.39
CA ILE A 566 12.55 7.70 -15.11
C ILE A 566 13.98 8.14 -15.41
N ALA A 567 14.46 9.21 -14.77
CA ALA A 567 15.83 9.65 -15.00
C ALA A 567 16.82 8.58 -14.54
N ASP A 568 17.92 8.43 -15.27
CA ASP A 568 18.94 7.41 -14.99
C ASP A 568 19.52 7.52 -13.58
N ASP A 569 19.47 8.71 -12.98
CA ASP A 569 19.94 9.00 -11.64
C ASP A 569 18.82 9.12 -10.59
N ALA A 570 17.58 8.78 -10.95
CA ALA A 570 16.44 8.84 -10.03
C ALA A 570 16.32 7.61 -9.13
N ASP A 571 15.76 7.80 -7.94
CA ASP A 571 15.41 6.69 -7.04
C ASP A 571 13.95 6.26 -7.24
N ILE A 572 13.67 4.97 -7.08
CA ILE A 572 12.32 4.40 -7.10
C ILE A 572 12.00 3.83 -5.72
N GLU A 573 10.96 4.34 -5.08
CA GLU A 573 10.48 3.90 -3.77
C GLU A 573 9.07 3.29 -3.91
N ILE A 574 8.88 2.03 -3.52
CA ILE A 574 7.61 1.31 -3.59
C ILE A 574 7.25 0.80 -2.20
N HIS A 575 6.28 1.46 -1.58
CA HIS A 575 5.68 1.06 -0.32
C HIS A 575 4.36 0.31 -0.52
N GLY A 576 3.71 0.53 -1.66
CA GLY A 576 2.48 -0.14 -2.07
C GLY A 576 2.22 0.00 -3.57
N GLY A 577 1.18 -0.68 -4.08
CA GLY A 577 0.80 -0.59 -5.49
C GLY A 577 1.63 -1.46 -6.43
N THR A 578 1.67 -1.10 -7.72
CA THR A 578 2.36 -1.87 -8.77
C THR A 578 3.06 -0.96 -9.78
N LEU A 579 4.38 -1.04 -9.87
CA LEU A 579 5.16 -0.49 -10.98
C LEU A 579 5.35 -1.56 -12.08
N SER A 580 4.95 -1.27 -13.30
CA SER A 580 5.18 -2.14 -14.45
C SER A 580 5.97 -1.40 -15.52
N GLN A 581 7.13 -1.95 -15.87
CA GLN A 581 7.91 -1.49 -17.00
C GLN A 581 7.51 -2.28 -18.25
N LYS A 582 6.81 -1.62 -19.19
CA LYS A 582 6.38 -2.23 -20.46
C LYS A 582 7.07 -1.57 -21.64
N GLY A 583 7.37 -2.36 -22.66
CA GLY A 583 7.95 -1.84 -23.88
C GLY A 583 6.88 -1.42 -24.88
N GLY A 584 6.93 -0.15 -25.30
CA GLY A 584 6.18 0.40 -26.43
C GLY A 584 4.67 0.62 -26.22
N ALA A 585 4.14 1.56 -27.00
CA ALA A 585 2.72 1.93 -27.01
C ALA A 585 1.77 0.83 -27.57
N THR A 586 2.32 -0.20 -28.21
CA THR A 586 1.56 -1.35 -28.73
C THR A 586 1.92 -2.59 -27.92
N ASN A 587 0.92 -3.40 -27.57
CA ASN A 587 1.02 -4.64 -26.76
C ASN A 587 1.91 -5.76 -27.37
N SER A 588 2.83 -5.44 -28.27
CA SER A 588 3.64 -6.39 -29.02
C SER A 588 4.96 -5.76 -29.48
N GLY A 589 6.00 -5.88 -28.65
CA GLY A 589 7.30 -6.29 -29.19
C GLY A 589 8.49 -5.32 -29.20
N SER A 590 8.49 -4.18 -28.49
CA SER A 590 9.77 -3.51 -28.19
C SER A 590 10.23 -3.85 -26.76
N GLY A 591 11.52 -4.07 -26.57
CA GLY A 591 12.09 -4.19 -25.23
C GLY A 591 11.97 -2.89 -24.47
N ALA A 592 11.46 -2.92 -23.25
CA ALA A 592 11.62 -1.76 -22.37
C ALA A 592 13.08 -1.69 -21.91
N HIS A 593 13.70 -0.53 -22.09
CA HIS A 593 14.98 -0.20 -21.48
C HIS A 593 14.74 0.85 -20.40
N GLU A 594 15.31 0.67 -19.21
CA GLU A 594 15.28 1.69 -18.17
C GLU A 594 16.60 1.66 -17.38
N THR A 595 17.06 2.84 -16.97
CA THR A 595 18.13 2.98 -16.00
C THR A 595 17.60 3.86 -14.87
N PHE A 596 17.91 3.53 -13.63
CA PHE A 596 17.64 4.39 -12.48
C PHE A 596 18.65 4.06 -11.39
N ARG A 597 18.79 4.90 -10.37
CA ARG A 597 19.83 4.77 -9.36
C ARG A 597 19.54 3.64 -8.38
N ASN A 598 18.53 3.76 -7.54
CA ASN A 598 18.22 2.76 -6.53
C ASN A 598 16.74 2.34 -6.54
N LEU A 599 16.49 1.10 -6.13
CA LEU A 599 15.17 0.56 -5.84
C LEU A 599 15.01 0.39 -4.32
N PHE A 600 13.98 0.98 -3.74
CA PHE A 600 13.58 0.76 -2.34
C PHE A 600 12.18 0.15 -2.32
N MET A 601 12.01 -0.97 -1.62
CA MET A 601 10.73 -1.65 -1.50
C MET A 601 10.42 -2.05 -0.06
N THR A 602 9.32 -1.56 0.49
CA THR A 602 8.76 -2.06 1.76
C THR A 602 7.45 -2.81 1.55
N GLY A 603 6.93 -2.82 0.31
CA GLY A 603 5.68 -3.45 -0.09
C GLY A 603 5.44 -3.33 -1.59
N GLY A 604 4.20 -3.58 -2.03
CA GLY A 604 3.81 -3.47 -3.43
C GLY A 604 4.53 -4.45 -4.37
N SER A 605 4.59 -4.10 -5.66
CA SER A 605 5.28 -4.90 -6.67
C SER A 605 5.96 -4.05 -7.73
N TYR A 606 7.11 -4.52 -8.19
CA TYR A 606 7.80 -4.02 -9.39
C TYR A 606 7.90 -5.16 -10.40
N SER A 607 7.41 -4.97 -11.61
CA SER A 607 7.53 -5.96 -12.69
C SER A 607 8.24 -5.36 -13.89
N CYS A 608 9.39 -5.91 -14.23
CA CYS A 608 10.10 -5.63 -15.47
C CYS A 608 9.97 -6.81 -16.44
N GLY A 609 9.54 -6.53 -17.67
CA GLY A 609 9.42 -7.51 -18.74
C GLY A 609 8.29 -7.21 -19.71
N ALA A 610 8.46 -7.62 -20.98
CA ALA A 610 7.48 -7.37 -22.03
C ALA A 610 6.45 -8.50 -22.14
N SER A 611 5.24 -8.18 -22.59
CA SER A 611 4.36 -9.17 -23.19
C SER A 611 4.82 -9.47 -24.63
N GLY A 612 5.33 -10.68 -24.90
CA GLY A 612 5.68 -11.13 -26.26
C GLY A 612 7.13 -11.60 -26.42
N THR A 613 7.67 -11.48 -27.65
CA THR A 613 8.98 -12.01 -28.06
C THR A 613 10.09 -10.95 -28.06
N SER A 614 10.12 -10.04 -27.10
CA SER A 614 11.08 -8.93 -27.07
C SER A 614 11.90 -8.93 -25.78
N SER A 615 13.21 -8.76 -25.90
CA SER A 615 14.14 -8.57 -24.77
C SER A 615 14.15 -7.11 -24.34
N GLY A 616 13.98 -6.83 -23.05
CA GLY A 616 14.27 -5.53 -22.44
C GLY A 616 15.49 -5.59 -21.51
N ALA A 617 15.94 -4.43 -21.03
CA ALA A 617 16.99 -4.35 -20.02
C ALA A 617 16.67 -3.29 -18.96
N THR A 618 16.98 -3.59 -17.70
CA THR A 618 16.98 -2.60 -16.62
C THR A 618 18.35 -2.55 -15.98
N LYS A 619 18.86 -1.36 -15.69
CA LYS A 619 20.08 -1.16 -14.91
C LYS A 619 19.79 -0.32 -13.68
N LEU A 620 20.36 -0.71 -12.55
CA LEU A 620 20.34 0.02 -11.29
C LEU A 620 21.61 -0.21 -10.48
N ASP A 621 21.88 0.68 -9.53
CA ASP A 621 23.02 0.56 -8.61
C ASP A 621 22.66 -0.41 -7.49
N ASN A 622 21.65 -0.10 -6.68
CA ASN A 622 21.26 -0.90 -5.51
C ASN A 622 19.77 -1.23 -5.45
N ALA A 623 19.42 -2.33 -4.77
CA ALA A 623 18.06 -2.66 -4.38
C ALA A 623 17.96 -2.95 -2.87
N TYR A 624 17.05 -2.26 -2.17
CA TYR A 624 16.79 -2.43 -0.74
C TYR A 624 15.34 -2.87 -0.54
N MET A 625 15.11 -4.13 -0.17
CA MET A 625 13.78 -4.71 -0.10
C MET A 625 13.52 -5.36 1.27
N SER A 626 12.56 -4.83 2.03
CA SER A 626 12.07 -5.41 3.28
C SER A 626 10.67 -6.03 3.15
N GLY A 627 10.04 -5.88 1.98
CA GLY A 627 8.72 -6.41 1.65
C GLY A 627 8.41 -6.23 0.16
N GLY A 628 7.30 -6.82 -0.29
CA GLY A 628 6.85 -6.73 -1.69
C GLY A 628 7.53 -7.72 -2.63
N SER A 629 7.17 -7.64 -3.92
CA SER A 629 7.65 -8.57 -4.96
C SER A 629 8.26 -7.86 -6.16
N TRP A 630 9.48 -8.23 -6.52
CA TRP A 630 10.15 -7.81 -7.76
C TRP A 630 10.13 -8.94 -8.81
N GLY A 631 9.29 -8.80 -9.82
CA GLY A 631 9.17 -9.73 -10.94
C GLY A 631 10.08 -9.36 -12.12
N ILE A 632 10.97 -10.27 -12.52
CA ILE A 632 11.76 -10.20 -13.75
C ILE A 632 11.22 -11.25 -14.71
N THR A 633 10.61 -10.83 -15.80
CA THR A 633 9.88 -11.74 -16.67
C THR A 633 10.33 -11.69 -18.13
N ARG A 634 10.14 -12.79 -18.86
CA ARG A 634 10.11 -12.83 -20.34
C ARG A 634 11.26 -12.12 -21.05
N GLY A 635 12.46 -12.71 -21.01
CA GLY A 635 13.60 -12.19 -21.77
C GLY A 635 14.27 -10.94 -21.22
N HIS A 636 13.72 -10.37 -20.14
CA HIS A 636 14.24 -9.15 -19.55
C HIS A 636 15.53 -9.43 -18.77
N THR A 637 16.52 -8.57 -18.94
CA THR A 637 17.77 -8.62 -18.18
C THR A 637 17.82 -7.45 -17.22
N VAL A 638 17.92 -7.73 -15.93
CA VAL A 638 18.23 -6.74 -14.91
C VAL A 638 19.72 -6.82 -14.59
N THR A 639 20.40 -5.68 -14.55
CA THR A 639 21.78 -5.56 -14.09
C THR A 639 21.81 -4.68 -12.84
N VAL A 640 22.28 -5.24 -11.73
CA VAL A 640 22.56 -4.50 -10.49
C VAL A 640 24.06 -4.31 -10.40
N GLU A 641 24.50 -3.06 -10.35
CA GLU A 641 25.92 -2.72 -10.34
C GLU A 641 26.57 -2.92 -8.98
N GLU A 642 25.80 -2.68 -7.91
CA GLU A 642 26.21 -2.81 -6.51
C GLU A 642 25.33 -3.86 -5.81
N ASP A 643 24.67 -3.53 -4.69
CA ASP A 643 24.13 -4.51 -3.76
C ASP A 643 22.61 -4.74 -3.88
N ILE A 644 22.16 -5.94 -3.48
CA ILE A 644 20.75 -6.25 -3.21
C ILE A 644 20.63 -6.64 -1.73
N PHE A 645 19.74 -5.98 -0.99
CA PHE A 645 19.39 -6.32 0.39
C PHE A 645 17.95 -6.85 0.43
N LEU A 646 17.78 -8.09 0.90
CA LEU A 646 16.50 -8.75 1.08
C LEU A 646 16.27 -9.04 2.56
N SER A 647 15.13 -8.64 3.08
CA SER A 647 14.66 -8.98 4.43
C SER A 647 13.13 -9.05 4.49
N GLY A 648 12.57 -9.42 5.65
CA GLY A 648 11.13 -9.43 5.86
C GLY A 648 10.42 -10.39 4.90
N SER A 649 9.43 -9.88 4.17
CA SER A 649 8.66 -10.63 3.19
C SER A 649 9.07 -10.33 1.74
N ALA A 650 10.23 -9.70 1.52
CA ALA A 650 10.71 -9.36 0.20
C ALA A 650 10.94 -10.61 -0.67
N GLN A 651 10.60 -10.50 -1.96
CA GLN A 651 10.79 -11.58 -2.93
C GLN A 651 11.27 -11.06 -4.28
N ILE A 652 12.24 -11.74 -4.88
CA ILE A 652 12.60 -11.60 -6.30
C ILE A 652 12.10 -12.83 -7.07
N ASN A 653 11.30 -12.59 -8.10
CA ASN A 653 10.63 -13.62 -8.90
C ASN A 653 11.13 -13.57 -10.35
N LEU A 654 11.94 -14.53 -10.79
CA LEU A 654 12.40 -14.62 -12.18
C LEU A 654 11.55 -15.65 -12.93
N SER A 655 10.81 -15.28 -13.98
CA SER A 655 9.92 -16.24 -14.68
C SER A 655 9.73 -15.99 -16.18
N GLY A 656 9.15 -16.98 -16.89
CA GLY A 656 8.62 -16.79 -18.26
C GLY A 656 9.58 -16.99 -19.43
N GLY A 657 10.24 -18.16 -19.54
CA GLY A 657 10.94 -18.55 -20.77
C GLY A 657 9.97 -18.97 -21.88
N ASP A 658 9.28 -18.00 -22.47
CA ASP A 658 8.24 -18.25 -23.49
C ASP A 658 8.83 -18.51 -24.90
N ASN A 659 10.13 -18.31 -25.11
CA ASN A 659 10.82 -18.52 -26.40
C ASN A 659 12.30 -18.92 -26.19
N SER A 660 12.89 -19.68 -27.11
CA SER A 660 14.28 -20.16 -27.05
C SER A 660 15.33 -19.05 -26.95
N ASN A 661 15.00 -17.82 -27.34
CA ASN A 661 15.95 -16.71 -27.42
C ASN A 661 15.83 -15.70 -26.26
N TYR A 662 14.85 -15.85 -25.36
CA TYR A 662 14.50 -14.85 -24.37
C TYR A 662 14.36 -15.49 -22.98
N ARG A 663 15.28 -15.13 -22.08
CA ARG A 663 15.32 -15.59 -20.68
C ARG A 663 15.32 -14.42 -19.70
N ALA A 664 14.59 -14.56 -18.60
CA ALA A 664 14.71 -13.66 -17.47
C ALA A 664 16.12 -13.83 -16.87
N SER A 665 16.86 -12.73 -16.73
CA SER A 665 18.21 -12.73 -16.15
C SER A 665 18.33 -11.64 -15.09
N LEU A 666 18.91 -11.99 -13.95
CA LEU A 666 19.46 -11.04 -12.99
C LEU A 666 20.99 -11.12 -13.07
N VAL A 667 21.66 -10.00 -13.22
CA VAL A 667 23.12 -9.92 -13.34
C VAL A 667 23.64 -9.05 -12.21
N MET A 668 24.51 -9.62 -11.38
CA MET A 668 25.25 -8.91 -10.33
C MET A 668 26.63 -8.57 -10.88
N ASN A 669 26.94 -7.28 -11.09
CA ASN A 669 28.23 -6.88 -11.67
C ASN A 669 29.33 -6.70 -10.62
N ASN A 670 29.11 -5.99 -9.51
CA ASN A 670 30.17 -5.76 -8.52
C ASN A 670 29.74 -5.91 -7.05
N GLY A 671 28.46 -6.06 -6.73
CA GLY A 671 28.02 -6.17 -5.34
C GLY A 671 27.49 -7.54 -4.94
N THR A 672 26.81 -7.56 -3.81
CA THR A 672 26.41 -8.74 -3.03
C THR A 672 24.90 -8.87 -2.96
N ILE A 673 24.37 -10.10 -3.00
CA ILE A 673 22.99 -10.35 -2.56
C ILE A 673 23.02 -10.70 -1.07
N THR A 674 22.60 -9.76 -0.23
CA THR A 674 22.47 -9.95 1.22
C THR A 674 21.05 -10.39 1.57
N ILE A 675 20.92 -11.55 2.21
CA ILE A 675 19.64 -12.12 2.66
C ILE A 675 19.66 -12.11 4.18
N THR A 676 18.80 -11.29 4.80
CA THR A 676 18.59 -11.28 6.25
C THR A 676 17.26 -11.94 6.57
N ASN A 677 17.32 -13.16 7.09
CA ASN A 677 16.12 -13.86 7.52
C ASN A 677 15.52 -13.10 8.71
N SER A 678 14.28 -12.63 8.60
CA SER A 678 13.61 -11.93 9.70
C SER A 678 12.19 -12.44 9.97
N SER A 679 11.74 -13.48 9.26
CA SER A 679 10.44 -14.11 9.51
C SER A 679 10.56 -15.14 10.62
N GLU A 680 9.68 -15.10 11.61
CA GLU A 680 9.59 -16.15 12.63
C GLU A 680 8.85 -17.37 12.07
N ASP A 681 9.43 -18.57 12.23
CA ASP A 681 8.81 -19.89 12.03
C ASP A 681 8.09 -20.17 10.69
N VAL A 682 8.45 -19.46 9.60
CA VAL A 682 7.99 -19.78 8.24
C VAL A 682 9.19 -19.92 7.30
N GLU A 683 9.11 -20.91 6.40
CA GLU A 683 10.03 -21.03 5.26
C GLU A 683 9.92 -19.78 4.38
N TRP A 684 11.01 -19.04 4.25
CA TRP A 684 11.04 -17.82 3.46
C TRP A 684 11.74 -18.06 2.13
N ILE A 685 11.08 -17.66 1.05
CA ILE A 685 11.59 -17.75 -0.33
C ILE A 685 11.99 -16.34 -0.80
N PRO A 686 13.21 -15.85 -0.50
CA PRO A 686 13.67 -14.53 -0.93
C PRO A 686 13.85 -14.44 -2.44
N ILE A 687 14.22 -15.56 -3.09
CA ILE A 687 14.40 -15.64 -4.54
C ILE A 687 13.68 -16.88 -5.06
N HIS A 688 12.80 -16.67 -6.03
CA HIS A 688 12.13 -17.74 -6.75
C HIS A 688 12.50 -17.69 -8.23
N LEU A 689 13.02 -18.81 -8.73
CA LEU A 689 13.36 -19.00 -10.13
C LEU A 689 12.32 -19.92 -10.77
N GLY A 690 11.49 -19.37 -11.64
CA GLY A 690 10.46 -20.12 -12.35
C GLY A 690 11.06 -21.26 -13.18
N GLY A 691 10.42 -22.42 -13.14
CA GLY A 691 10.76 -23.58 -13.97
C GLY A 691 10.36 -23.39 -15.44
N LEU A 692 10.89 -24.24 -16.31
CA LEU A 692 10.47 -24.32 -17.72
C LEU A 692 9.87 -25.68 -18.05
N ASN A 693 8.74 -25.65 -18.75
CA ASN A 693 8.05 -26.84 -19.25
C ASN A 693 8.59 -27.33 -20.62
N TYR A 694 9.72 -26.80 -21.09
CA TYR A 694 10.26 -27.10 -22.41
C TYR A 694 11.77 -27.38 -22.35
N GLU A 695 12.19 -28.59 -22.71
CA GLU A 695 13.60 -29.04 -22.71
C GLU A 695 14.51 -28.17 -23.57
N ASN A 696 14.00 -27.62 -24.68
CA ASN A 696 14.78 -26.85 -25.65
C ASN A 696 14.85 -25.34 -25.32
N ARG A 697 14.46 -24.93 -24.11
CA ARG A 697 14.45 -23.51 -23.72
C ARG A 697 15.42 -23.23 -22.60
N ILE A 698 15.90 -21.99 -22.57
CA ILE A 698 16.92 -21.56 -21.61
C ILE A 698 16.21 -21.07 -20.34
N PRO A 699 16.49 -21.66 -19.17
CA PRO A 699 15.80 -21.35 -17.92
C PRO A 699 16.15 -19.95 -17.40
N PRO A 700 15.36 -19.40 -16.46
CA PRO A 700 15.75 -18.20 -15.73
C PRO A 700 17.09 -18.38 -15.04
N ARG A 701 17.83 -17.27 -14.89
CA ARG A 701 19.18 -17.32 -14.33
C ARG A 701 19.56 -16.11 -13.52
N ILE A 702 20.47 -16.32 -12.58
CA ILE A 702 21.27 -15.29 -11.92
C ILE A 702 22.71 -15.43 -12.42
N ILE A 703 23.37 -14.33 -12.75
CA ILE A 703 24.77 -14.31 -13.18
C ILE A 703 25.57 -13.50 -12.17
N PHE A 704 26.60 -14.09 -11.60
CA PHE A 704 27.50 -13.43 -10.67
C PHE A 704 28.80 -13.09 -11.38
N ARG A 705 29.08 -11.79 -11.51
CA ARG A 705 30.33 -11.23 -12.09
C ARG A 705 31.10 -10.38 -11.08
N THR A 706 30.78 -10.55 -9.81
CA THR A 706 31.33 -9.79 -8.71
C THR A 706 32.63 -10.40 -8.20
N SER A 707 33.49 -9.56 -7.62
CA SER A 707 34.64 -9.98 -6.80
C SER A 707 34.34 -9.95 -5.30
N GLU A 708 33.22 -9.33 -4.91
CA GLU A 708 32.67 -9.38 -3.56
C GLU A 708 31.97 -10.75 -3.36
N PRO A 709 31.57 -11.10 -2.13
CA PRO A 709 30.70 -12.24 -1.92
C PRO A 709 29.46 -12.18 -2.82
N ALA A 710 29.20 -13.26 -3.54
CA ALA A 710 28.02 -13.37 -4.41
C ALA A 710 26.74 -13.33 -3.58
N VAL A 711 26.74 -14.05 -2.46
CA VAL A 711 25.64 -14.14 -1.50
C VAL A 711 26.18 -14.04 -0.09
N VAL A 712 25.55 -13.19 0.72
CA VAL A 712 25.72 -13.15 2.18
C VAL A 712 24.39 -13.51 2.82
N PHE A 713 24.37 -14.54 3.64
CA PHE A 713 23.21 -14.87 4.46
C PHE A 713 23.48 -14.48 5.92
N VAL A 714 22.60 -13.64 6.47
CA VAL A 714 22.63 -13.25 7.88
C VAL A 714 21.58 -14.08 8.61
N GLY A 715 22.06 -15.01 9.44
CA GLY A 715 21.22 -15.91 10.23
C GLY A 715 20.28 -15.16 11.17
N ASN A 716 19.07 -15.69 11.33
CA ASN A 716 18.09 -15.22 12.30
C ASN A 716 18.17 -16.09 13.55
N PRO A 717 18.48 -15.58 14.75
CA PRO A 717 18.52 -16.42 15.96
C PRO A 717 17.16 -17.06 16.33
N ALA A 718 16.05 -16.64 15.73
CA ALA A 718 14.71 -17.16 15.99
C ALA A 718 14.16 -18.12 14.91
N ASN A 719 14.56 -18.01 13.63
CA ASN A 719 13.91 -18.79 12.57
C ASN A 719 14.50 -20.19 12.43
N THR A 720 13.69 -21.21 12.74
CA THR A 720 14.08 -22.63 12.66
C THR A 720 13.97 -23.23 11.25
N ASN A 721 13.43 -22.50 10.28
CA ASN A 721 13.33 -22.90 8.88
C ASN A 721 14.44 -22.28 8.03
N ALA A 722 14.79 -22.97 6.95
CA ALA A 722 15.74 -22.46 5.96
C ALA A 722 15.17 -21.25 5.21
N ALA A 723 16.05 -20.33 4.81
CA ALA A 723 15.78 -19.48 3.66
C ALA A 723 16.02 -20.28 2.38
N VAL A 724 15.16 -20.12 1.38
CA VAL A 724 15.18 -20.97 0.18
C VAL A 724 15.29 -20.14 -1.09
N ILE A 725 16.38 -20.34 -1.83
CA ILE A 725 16.46 -19.94 -3.23
C ILE A 725 15.87 -21.07 -4.07
N SER A 726 14.59 -20.92 -4.36
CA SER A 726 13.76 -21.98 -4.91
C SER A 726 13.77 -22.00 -6.43
N THR A 727 13.48 -23.18 -6.98
CA THR A 727 13.20 -23.37 -8.40
C THR A 727 11.84 -24.01 -8.57
N ALA A 728 11.00 -23.55 -9.49
CA ALA A 728 9.76 -24.28 -9.80
C ALA A 728 10.08 -25.59 -10.53
N GLU A 729 9.22 -26.60 -10.37
CA GLU A 729 9.33 -27.86 -11.10
C GLU A 729 9.33 -27.61 -12.62
N GLY A 730 10.22 -28.29 -13.34
CA GLY A 730 10.37 -28.16 -14.78
C GLY A 730 11.27 -29.23 -15.37
N LEU A 731 11.33 -29.27 -16.71
CA LEU A 731 12.23 -30.18 -17.45
C LEU A 731 13.69 -29.71 -17.41
N VAL A 732 13.90 -28.43 -17.12
CA VAL A 732 15.21 -27.80 -16.99
C VAL A 732 15.20 -26.91 -15.75
N ASN A 733 16.16 -27.13 -14.85
CA ASN A 733 16.32 -26.32 -13.64
C ASN A 733 16.81 -24.91 -13.97
N ALA A 734 16.43 -23.95 -13.14
CA ALA A 734 17.02 -22.61 -13.17
C ALA A 734 18.50 -22.63 -12.80
N ARG A 735 19.24 -21.59 -13.21
CA ARG A 735 20.70 -21.56 -13.15
C ARG A 735 21.24 -20.40 -12.32
N MET A 736 22.29 -20.66 -11.57
CA MET A 736 23.24 -19.68 -11.05
C MET A 736 24.53 -19.81 -11.85
N GLU A 737 24.83 -18.79 -12.64
CA GLU A 737 26.02 -18.75 -13.49
C GLU A 737 27.16 -18.04 -12.75
N LEU A 738 28.29 -18.73 -12.58
CA LEU A 738 29.47 -18.20 -11.88
C LEU A 738 30.50 -17.73 -12.90
N ASN A 739 30.95 -16.48 -12.77
CA ASN A 739 32.08 -15.93 -13.52
C ASN A 739 33.29 -15.85 -12.58
N GLY A 740 34.23 -16.79 -12.70
CA GLY A 740 35.37 -16.87 -11.80
C GLY A 740 35.00 -17.38 -10.41
N THR A 741 35.78 -16.99 -9.41
CA THR A 741 35.58 -17.38 -8.00
C THR A 741 34.45 -16.58 -7.38
N GLN A 742 33.43 -17.28 -6.89
CA GLN A 742 32.26 -16.70 -6.25
C GLN A 742 32.13 -17.23 -4.82
N VAL A 743 32.09 -16.30 -3.86
CA VAL A 743 32.02 -16.60 -2.42
C VAL A 743 30.57 -16.55 -1.95
N PHE A 744 30.16 -17.56 -1.20
CA PHE A 744 28.87 -17.64 -0.51
C PHE A 744 29.17 -17.66 0.99
N ASP A 745 28.95 -16.54 1.68
CA ASP A 745 29.18 -16.38 3.11
C ASP A 745 27.87 -16.58 3.87
N ILE A 746 27.75 -17.71 4.57
CA ILE A 746 26.51 -18.14 5.22
C ILE A 746 26.69 -18.09 6.73
N GLY A 747 26.05 -17.12 7.37
CA GLY A 747 25.99 -17.01 8.83
C GLY A 747 25.11 -18.10 9.45
N GLU A 748 25.45 -18.49 10.68
CA GLU A 748 24.70 -19.49 11.45
C GLU A 748 23.36 -18.94 11.94
N GLY A 749 22.30 -19.71 11.77
CA GLY A 749 21.01 -19.59 12.45
C GLY A 749 20.66 -20.88 13.22
N PRO A 750 19.48 -20.95 13.87
CA PRO A 750 19.02 -22.14 14.59
C PRO A 750 18.43 -23.20 13.64
N ALA A 751 18.28 -22.89 12.34
CA ALA A 751 17.82 -23.82 11.34
C ALA A 751 18.88 -24.91 11.08
N LYS A 752 18.45 -26.13 10.77
CA LYS A 752 19.38 -27.22 10.40
C LYS A 752 20.06 -27.00 9.04
N VAL A 753 19.47 -26.11 8.25
CA VAL A 753 19.91 -25.62 6.95
C VAL A 753 19.57 -24.15 6.99
N ASP A 754 20.58 -23.30 6.93
CA ASP A 754 20.40 -21.85 7.00
C ASP A 754 19.95 -21.31 5.64
N LEU A 755 20.62 -21.78 4.58
CA LEU A 755 20.29 -21.46 3.20
C LEU A 755 20.20 -22.74 2.36
N LEU A 756 19.02 -22.97 1.76
CA LEU A 756 18.80 -24.01 0.76
C LEU A 756 18.78 -23.39 -0.64
N ILE A 757 19.58 -23.95 -1.56
CA ILE A 757 19.64 -23.55 -2.96
C ILE A 757 19.24 -24.73 -3.84
N MET A 758 18.14 -24.55 -4.59
CA MET A 758 17.60 -25.57 -5.50
C MET A 758 18.09 -25.41 -6.94
N ALA A 759 18.70 -24.28 -7.27
CA ALA A 759 19.19 -23.98 -8.61
C ALA A 759 20.43 -24.79 -8.99
N ASP A 760 20.59 -25.06 -10.29
CA ASP A 760 21.84 -25.60 -10.82
C ASP A 760 22.92 -24.51 -10.83
N PHE A 761 24.16 -24.88 -10.52
CA PHE A 761 25.33 -24.01 -10.69
C PHE A 761 26.04 -24.38 -11.99
N VAL A 762 26.36 -23.39 -12.82
CA VAL A 762 27.06 -23.58 -14.10
C VAL A 762 28.09 -22.46 -14.30
N ASP A 763 29.02 -22.67 -15.22
CA ASP A 763 29.87 -21.58 -15.70
C ASP A 763 29.04 -20.54 -16.48
N ASP A 764 29.47 -19.27 -16.48
CA ASP A 764 28.84 -18.21 -17.28
C ASP A 764 29.14 -18.30 -18.80
N GLY A 765 29.94 -19.31 -19.19
CA GLY A 765 30.36 -19.57 -20.55
C GLY A 765 31.55 -18.75 -21.03
N VAL A 766 32.07 -17.83 -20.19
CA VAL A 766 33.24 -17.00 -20.49
C VAL A 766 34.42 -17.44 -19.64
N ASN A 767 34.21 -17.59 -18.33
CA ASN A 767 35.24 -17.96 -17.37
C ASN A 767 34.84 -19.25 -16.65
N GLU A 768 35.86 -19.97 -16.17
CA GLU A 768 35.70 -21.10 -15.27
C GLU A 768 35.06 -20.62 -13.95
N GLY A 769 33.90 -21.17 -13.61
CA GLY A 769 33.22 -20.90 -12.35
C GLY A 769 33.87 -21.67 -11.21
N THR A 770 34.05 -21.01 -10.06
CA THR A 770 34.54 -21.63 -8.82
C THR A 770 33.61 -21.23 -7.68
N LEU A 771 33.21 -22.18 -6.85
CA LEU A 771 32.33 -21.96 -5.71
C LEU A 771 33.13 -22.02 -4.41
N VAL A 772 33.04 -20.99 -3.57
CA VAL A 772 33.67 -20.96 -2.24
C VAL A 772 32.57 -20.75 -1.20
N LYS A 773 32.50 -21.63 -0.21
CA LYS A 773 31.60 -21.50 0.95
C LYS A 773 32.40 -20.99 2.15
N GLU A 774 31.94 -19.88 2.72
CA GLU A 774 32.45 -19.26 3.95
C GLU A 774 31.31 -19.08 4.97
N GLY A 775 31.65 -18.63 6.18
CA GLY A 775 30.73 -18.48 7.28
C GLY A 775 30.38 -19.81 7.97
N THR A 776 29.98 -19.72 9.24
CA THR A 776 29.79 -20.89 10.11
C THR A 776 28.51 -21.68 9.81
N GLY A 777 27.56 -21.09 9.09
CA GLY A 777 26.25 -21.65 8.78
C GLY A 777 26.27 -22.83 7.81
N THR A 778 25.12 -23.52 7.74
CA THR A 778 24.87 -24.67 6.86
C THR A 778 24.22 -24.24 5.54
N MET A 779 24.89 -24.53 4.43
CA MET A 779 24.36 -24.35 3.07
C MET A 779 23.96 -25.69 2.46
N GLU A 780 22.70 -25.84 2.05
CA GLU A 780 22.25 -27.02 1.31
C GLU A 780 22.18 -26.75 -0.20
N LEU A 781 22.78 -27.65 -0.99
CA LEU A 781 22.79 -27.63 -2.45
C LEU A 781 21.96 -28.81 -2.99
N ALA A 782 20.75 -28.52 -3.45
CA ALA A 782 19.84 -29.53 -4.01
C ALA A 782 19.90 -29.62 -5.54
N GLY A 783 20.36 -28.56 -6.22
CA GLY A 783 20.58 -28.54 -7.67
C GLY A 783 21.85 -29.28 -8.12
N SER A 784 22.09 -29.31 -9.43
CA SER A 784 23.32 -29.86 -10.01
C SER A 784 24.42 -28.81 -10.07
N ILE A 785 25.62 -29.16 -9.61
CA ILE A 785 26.80 -28.30 -9.63
C ILE A 785 27.69 -28.73 -10.80
N LEU A 786 27.61 -27.97 -11.89
CA LEU A 786 28.19 -28.24 -13.21
C LEU A 786 29.26 -27.22 -13.62
N ILE A 787 29.89 -26.57 -12.63
CA ILE A 787 31.01 -25.64 -12.86
C ILE A 787 32.28 -26.41 -13.21
N SER A 788 33.15 -25.81 -14.03
CA SER A 788 34.42 -26.44 -14.42
C SER A 788 35.53 -26.30 -13.37
N GLY A 789 35.46 -25.25 -12.54
CA GLY A 789 36.40 -25.01 -11.44
C GLY A 789 36.07 -25.79 -10.18
N SER A 790 36.82 -25.53 -9.11
CA SER A 790 36.68 -26.23 -7.84
C SER A 790 35.51 -25.72 -6.98
N THR A 791 35.07 -26.55 -6.05
CA THR A 791 34.25 -26.17 -4.90
C THR A 791 35.09 -26.21 -3.63
N SER A 792 35.22 -25.11 -2.90
CA SER A 792 35.93 -25.03 -1.61
C SER A 792 34.96 -24.83 -0.45
N VAL A 793 35.10 -25.60 0.62
CA VAL A 793 34.37 -25.41 1.88
C VAL A 793 35.36 -24.92 2.93
N ASN A 794 35.41 -23.61 3.14
CA ASN A 794 36.36 -22.98 4.05
C ASN A 794 35.84 -23.02 5.50
N GLU A 795 34.55 -22.78 5.69
CA GLU A 795 33.88 -22.75 7.00
C GLU A 795 32.46 -23.31 6.94
N GLY A 796 31.94 -23.75 8.09
CA GLY A 796 30.58 -24.26 8.25
C GLY A 796 30.36 -25.62 7.59
N GLU A 797 29.14 -25.87 7.11
CA GLU A 797 28.73 -27.11 6.45
C GLU A 797 28.20 -26.84 5.03
N ILE A 798 28.65 -27.62 4.03
CA ILE A 798 27.88 -27.87 2.80
C ILE A 798 27.15 -29.20 2.95
N ARG A 799 25.82 -29.18 2.81
CA ARG A 799 24.99 -30.36 2.63
C ARG A 799 24.63 -30.52 1.16
N LEU A 800 25.14 -31.55 0.50
CA LEU A 800 24.83 -31.84 -0.89
C LEU A 800 23.69 -32.86 -0.95
N THR A 801 22.56 -32.50 -1.56
CA THR A 801 21.46 -33.44 -1.86
C THR A 801 21.30 -33.65 -3.37
N GLY A 802 21.83 -32.74 -4.19
CA GLY A 802 21.91 -32.86 -5.64
C GLY A 802 23.13 -33.65 -6.14
N SER A 803 23.76 -33.14 -7.21
CA SER A 803 24.95 -33.75 -7.80
C SER A 803 26.05 -32.72 -8.04
N MET A 804 27.32 -33.13 -8.02
CA MET A 804 28.47 -32.27 -8.23
C MET A 804 29.51 -32.96 -9.10
N ILE A 805 30.03 -32.25 -10.12
CA ILE A 805 31.11 -32.75 -10.98
C ILE A 805 32.43 -32.01 -10.78
N SER A 806 32.44 -30.92 -10.03
CA SER A 806 33.66 -30.18 -9.69
C SER A 806 34.49 -30.90 -8.63
N PRO A 807 35.83 -30.74 -8.62
CA PRO A 807 36.66 -31.12 -7.48
C PRO A 807 36.22 -30.41 -6.20
N VAL A 808 36.27 -31.09 -5.05
CA VAL A 808 35.89 -30.52 -3.75
C VAL A 808 37.06 -30.50 -2.78
N GLU A 809 37.32 -29.35 -2.17
CA GLU A 809 38.27 -29.19 -1.07
C GLU A 809 37.53 -28.80 0.22
N VAL A 810 37.79 -29.50 1.32
CA VAL A 810 37.18 -29.23 2.63
C VAL A 810 38.27 -28.82 3.62
N ALA A 811 38.23 -27.57 4.06
CA ALA A 811 39.22 -26.97 4.95
C ALA A 811 39.09 -27.47 6.40
N THR A 812 40.08 -27.14 7.23
CA THR A 812 40.09 -27.51 8.65
C THR A 812 38.88 -26.93 9.37
N GLY A 813 38.12 -27.77 10.08
CA GLY A 813 36.92 -27.34 10.82
C GLY A 813 35.64 -27.27 9.98
N ALA A 814 35.74 -27.32 8.65
CA ALA A 814 34.60 -27.38 7.75
C ALA A 814 34.03 -28.80 7.61
N VAL A 815 32.77 -28.89 7.19
CA VAL A 815 32.03 -30.13 7.02
C VAL A 815 31.46 -30.24 5.61
N LEU A 816 31.62 -31.43 5.02
CA LEU A 816 30.86 -31.86 3.84
C LEU A 816 29.90 -32.97 4.26
N GLY A 817 28.62 -32.85 3.89
CA GLY A 817 27.63 -33.88 4.18
C GLY A 817 26.51 -33.97 3.16
N GLY A 818 25.46 -34.72 3.50
CA GLY A 818 24.26 -34.91 2.67
C GLY A 818 24.23 -36.23 1.91
N SER A 819 23.18 -36.42 1.09
CA SER A 819 22.88 -37.67 0.38
C SER A 819 23.15 -37.62 -1.13
N GLY A 820 23.73 -36.53 -1.63
CA GLY A 820 24.00 -36.30 -3.03
C GLY A 820 25.19 -37.10 -3.56
N THR A 821 25.57 -36.84 -4.82
CA THR A 821 26.69 -37.51 -5.49
C THR A 821 27.78 -36.54 -5.92
N ILE A 822 29.04 -36.92 -5.71
CA ILE A 822 30.20 -36.19 -6.22
C ILE A 822 30.94 -37.10 -7.20
N SER A 823 31.04 -36.67 -8.46
CA SER A 823 31.68 -37.42 -9.54
C SER A 823 33.08 -36.90 -9.86
N ASN A 824 33.83 -36.50 -8.83
CA ASN A 824 35.19 -35.98 -8.94
C ASN A 824 35.99 -36.24 -7.64
N SER A 825 37.22 -35.76 -7.56
CA SER A 825 38.04 -35.86 -6.35
C SER A 825 37.46 -35.03 -5.20
N VAL A 826 37.54 -35.58 -4.00
CA VAL A 826 37.23 -34.88 -2.74
C VAL A 826 38.49 -34.93 -1.86
N GLU A 827 39.00 -33.76 -1.49
CA GLU A 827 40.15 -33.61 -0.61
C GLU A 827 39.73 -33.05 0.75
N PHE A 828 40.17 -33.72 1.81
CA PHE A 828 39.88 -33.37 3.19
C PHE A 828 41.18 -32.94 3.89
N VAL A 829 41.27 -31.66 4.25
CA VAL A 829 42.39 -31.16 5.06
C VAL A 829 42.28 -31.72 6.48
N GLN A 830 43.41 -31.94 7.15
CA GLN A 830 43.42 -32.45 8.53
C GLN A 830 42.50 -31.61 9.44
N GLY A 831 41.51 -32.26 10.06
CA GLY A 831 40.53 -31.59 10.95
C GLY A 831 39.24 -31.14 10.27
N SER A 832 39.08 -31.38 8.96
CA SER A 832 37.77 -31.38 8.29
C SER A 832 36.94 -32.62 8.66
N ALA A 833 35.64 -32.61 8.36
CA ALA A 833 34.76 -33.75 8.59
C ALA A 833 33.88 -34.09 7.39
N PHE A 834 33.53 -35.38 7.28
CA PHE A 834 32.50 -35.89 6.39
C PHE A 834 31.33 -36.44 7.21
N ARG A 835 30.11 -35.98 6.93
CA ARG A 835 28.89 -36.32 7.69
C ARG A 835 27.85 -36.95 6.76
N VAL A 836 27.56 -38.24 6.98
CA VAL A 836 26.56 -39.01 6.23
C VAL A 836 25.22 -39.02 6.96
#